data_AF-A0A669CK74-F1
#
_entry.id   AF-A0A669CK74-F1
#
_cell.length_a   1.000
_cell.length_b   1.000
_cell.length_c   1.000
_cell.angle_alpha   90.00
_cell.angle_beta   90.00
_cell.angle_gamma   90.00
#
_symmetry.space_group_name_H-M   'P 1'
#
loop_
_entity.id
_entity.type
_entity.pdbx_description
1 polymer ?
#
loop_
_entity_poly.entity_id
_entity_poly.type
_entity_poly.pdbx_seq_one_letter_code
_entity_poly.pdbx_strand_id
1 'polypeptide(L)'
;HHQFLSFTPGVAKRLLLTCVFSFNVDQKNSLSFSGPLEDMFGYTVQQFENSEGKWVLIGSPLSGQPSKRTGDVYKCPVGRDNNNCIKLELPKNTTIPNLREVKENMTMGSTLVTNPKGGFLACGPQYGYKCGLQHFISGVCANVSSSFQILNSFTKYQECGKEMDLVIVLDGSNSIYPWSSIQEFLYKFIGRLEIGPKQTQVGIVSYGETVSHQVNLSQFDNMPALRDFVQDVPQHTGTKTMTFLGIDTAREEAFMPERGARPGVKKVMVIVTDGESHDYYNLQKVIKACEDDDIERFGIAVLGDYGRQNKSLSEVQKFIKEIQNISSEPIQDHFFNVSDEAALVNIVDTLGSRILALEATSGNSTSPIQMEMSQTGFSAHTSNEGVLLGAVGAYEWNGTVVMYTAGGGVVPGKDAFFDPMKEARNERLAAYLGYDVQSASTSEGELYITGAPRYNHTGRVVIYRLDANNRIVISQILKGEQIGSYFGSVLQTVDVNKDSLTDLLLVGAPMYMGPEKDEQGRVYVYRLKNNKFEHEYTLKPINQSCCTLQSAGCTNKNEPCGARFGTAIAAVTDLNLDGYNDVAIGAPFENDHRGAVYIYHGDQKSLKEKFHIPAGGDGEKVKFFGQSIHGVMDLNGDGITDITIGGLGGASLFWSRDVAELYANMTFNPSKVNLQQTEHQCEHGNRKSICVKTKLCFTYRVKSDQPTVDTTANMTYTITLDSLRATSRASFISKDLKNDRRTTEKFTIMDGTKECMQKTFMMSASLQLCFLTCT
;
A
#
# COMPACT_ATOMS: atom_id res chain seq x y z
N HIS A 1 58.32 -17.15 46.97
CA HIS A 1 57.59 -16.90 45.71
C HIS A 1 56.14 -16.53 46.02
N HIS A 2 55.83 -15.24 45.99
CA HIS A 2 54.48 -14.71 46.20
C HIS A 2 53.59 -15.06 45.00
N GLN A 3 52.58 -15.90 45.20
CA GLN A 3 51.48 -16.07 44.25
C GLN A 3 50.34 -15.14 44.67
N PHE A 4 50.27 -13.98 44.02
CA PHE A 4 49.11 -13.09 44.10
C PHE A 4 48.01 -13.63 43.18
N LEU A 5 46.83 -13.92 43.72
CA LEU A 5 45.60 -14.00 42.93
C LEU A 5 45.09 -12.57 42.75
N SER A 6 45.47 -11.94 41.64
CA SER A 6 44.91 -10.64 41.24
C SER A 6 43.50 -10.83 40.69
N PHE A 7 42.51 -10.21 41.32
CA PHE A 7 41.36 -9.73 40.55
C PHE A 7 41.84 -8.50 39.77
N THR A 8 41.88 -8.63 38.45
CA THR A 8 42.18 -7.53 37.55
C THR A 8 41.04 -6.51 37.61
N PRO A 9 41.31 -5.20 37.68
CA PRO A 9 40.36 -4.18 37.24
C PRO A 9 40.42 -4.16 35.71
N GLY A 10 40.01 -5.26 35.09
CA GLY A 10 39.78 -5.29 33.66
C GLY A 10 38.47 -4.57 33.41
N VAL A 11 38.54 -3.49 32.63
CA VAL A 11 37.47 -2.87 31.82
C VAL A 11 36.07 -3.32 32.23
N ALA A 12 35.23 -2.38 32.70
CA ALA A 12 33.81 -2.57 32.96
C ALA A 12 33.08 -3.29 31.81
N LYS A 13 33.24 -4.60 31.71
CA LYS A 13 32.39 -5.49 30.95
C LYS A 13 31.19 -5.65 31.86
N ARG A 14 30.17 -4.83 31.57
CA ARG A 14 28.79 -5.09 32.02
C ARG A 14 28.62 -6.60 31.96
N LEU A 15 28.43 -7.25 33.12
CA LEU A 15 27.86 -8.58 33.14
C LEU A 15 26.51 -8.42 32.44
N LEU A 16 26.45 -8.81 31.17
CA LEU A 16 25.19 -9.06 30.50
C LEU A 16 24.61 -10.28 31.22
N LEU A 17 23.89 -10.03 32.33
CA LEU A 17 22.82 -10.92 32.70
C LEU A 17 22.00 -11.10 31.42
N THR A 18 21.78 -12.35 31.02
CA THR A 18 20.71 -12.68 30.07
C THR A 18 19.44 -12.04 30.61
N CYS A 19 19.04 -10.91 30.03
CA CYS A 19 17.78 -10.27 30.33
C CYS A 19 16.72 -11.34 30.11
N VAL A 20 16.01 -11.69 31.18
CA VAL A 20 14.74 -12.38 31.05
C VAL A 20 13.86 -11.38 30.29
N PHE A 21 13.53 -11.69 29.04
CA PHE A 21 12.68 -10.85 28.19
C PHE A 21 11.25 -10.87 28.72
N SER A 22 11.02 -10.17 29.83
CA SER A 22 9.69 -9.79 30.29
C SER A 22 9.31 -8.55 29.51
N PHE A 23 8.49 -8.74 28.49
CA PHE A 23 7.96 -7.64 27.71
C PHE A 23 6.81 -6.97 28.43
N ASN A 24 6.63 -5.69 28.13
CA ASN A 24 5.77 -4.82 28.89
C ASN A 24 4.35 -4.71 28.34
N VAL A 25 4.03 -5.28 27.17
CA VAL A 25 2.63 -5.32 26.71
C VAL A 25 1.87 -6.51 27.33
N ASP A 26 0.72 -6.23 27.95
CA ASP A 26 -0.14 -7.20 28.62
C ASP A 26 -0.99 -8.00 27.61
N GLN A 27 -0.61 -9.26 27.40
CA GLN A 27 -1.37 -10.19 26.57
C GLN A 27 -2.60 -10.80 27.27
N LYS A 28 -2.69 -10.73 28.61
CA LYS A 28 -3.76 -11.41 29.37
C LYS A 28 -5.02 -10.55 29.49
N ASN A 29 -4.86 -9.24 29.62
CA ASN A 29 -5.98 -8.32 29.90
C ASN A 29 -6.28 -7.38 28.71
N SER A 30 -6.17 -7.86 27.47
CA SER A 30 -6.46 -7.05 26.28
C SER A 30 -7.95 -6.73 26.14
N LEU A 31 -8.26 -5.56 25.55
CA LEU A 31 -9.62 -5.19 25.14
C LEU A 31 -9.85 -5.60 23.68
N SER A 32 -10.88 -6.41 23.41
CA SER A 32 -11.16 -6.89 22.06
C SER A 32 -12.47 -6.34 21.51
N PHE A 33 -12.45 -5.99 20.23
CA PHE A 33 -13.58 -5.56 19.42
C PHE A 33 -13.84 -6.62 18.34
N SER A 34 -15.07 -7.09 18.23
CA SER A 34 -15.46 -8.09 17.23
C SER A 34 -16.40 -7.47 16.21
N GLY A 35 -16.30 -7.91 14.96
CA GLY A 35 -17.21 -7.54 13.88
C GLY A 35 -17.35 -8.65 12.84
N PRO A 36 -18.15 -8.45 11.79
CA PRO A 36 -18.34 -9.46 10.75
C PRO A 36 -17.06 -9.70 9.95
N LEU A 37 -16.70 -10.97 9.73
CA LEU A 37 -15.51 -11.36 8.98
C LEU A 37 -15.66 -11.03 7.49
N GLU A 38 -16.85 -11.27 6.95
CA GLU A 38 -17.25 -10.97 5.57
C GLU A 38 -17.17 -9.48 5.23
N ASP A 39 -17.35 -8.61 6.22
CA ASP A 39 -17.25 -7.16 6.07
C ASP A 39 -15.79 -6.66 6.12
N MET A 40 -14.83 -7.58 6.34
CA MET A 40 -13.42 -7.30 6.61
C MET A 40 -13.22 -6.31 7.75
N PHE A 41 -14.02 -6.41 8.80
CA PHE A 41 -13.88 -5.58 9.99
C PHE A 41 -12.49 -5.78 10.61
N GLY A 42 -11.73 -4.70 10.81
CA GLY A 42 -10.34 -4.77 11.30
C GLY A 42 -9.28 -4.70 10.19
N TYR A 43 -9.68 -4.45 8.95
CA TYR A 43 -8.76 -4.25 7.83
C TYR A 43 -7.79 -3.09 8.06
N THR A 44 -8.27 -1.98 8.61
CA THR A 44 -7.46 -0.86 9.12
C THR A 44 -7.86 -0.55 10.56
N VAL A 45 -6.90 -0.11 11.37
CA VAL A 45 -7.13 0.35 12.75
C VAL A 45 -6.40 1.66 12.97
N GLN A 46 -7.01 2.56 13.75
CA GLN A 46 -6.41 3.84 14.11
C GLN A 46 -6.90 4.25 15.50
N GLN A 47 -5.99 4.61 16.38
CA GLN A 47 -6.32 5.15 17.70
C GLN A 47 -6.71 6.62 17.55
N PHE A 48 -7.76 7.05 18.26
CA PHE A 48 -8.33 8.39 18.11
C PHE A 48 -8.83 8.96 19.44
N GLU A 49 -8.59 10.24 19.68
CA GLU A 49 -9.08 10.96 20.86
C GLU A 49 -9.78 12.25 20.46
N ASN A 50 -10.90 12.53 21.13
CA ASN A 50 -11.62 13.80 21.01
C ASN A 50 -12.21 14.22 22.36
N SER A 51 -12.98 15.31 22.37
CA SER A 51 -13.66 15.81 23.57
C SER A 51 -14.68 14.84 24.17
N GLU A 52 -15.15 13.84 23.43
CA GLU A 52 -16.08 12.81 23.93
C GLU A 52 -15.37 11.63 24.59
N GLY A 53 -14.04 11.53 24.43
CA GLY A 53 -13.20 10.50 25.00
C GLY A 53 -12.29 9.84 23.96
N LYS A 54 -11.87 8.62 24.30
CA LYS A 54 -10.89 7.84 23.55
C LYS A 54 -11.57 6.71 22.77
N TRP A 55 -11.10 6.48 21.56
CA TRP A 55 -11.73 5.62 20.57
C TRP A 55 -10.68 4.81 19.79
N VAL A 56 -11.11 3.64 19.33
CA VAL A 56 -10.45 2.91 18.25
C VAL A 56 -11.33 3.01 17.01
N LEU A 57 -10.79 3.58 15.93
CA LEU A 57 -11.43 3.59 14.62
C LEU A 57 -11.04 2.31 13.89
N ILE A 58 -12.04 1.64 13.32
CA ILE A 58 -11.86 0.36 12.63
C ILE A 58 -12.49 0.45 11.24
N GLY A 59 -11.67 0.27 10.20
CA GLY A 59 -12.14 0.16 8.83
C GLY A 59 -12.74 -1.21 8.54
N SER A 60 -13.84 -1.20 7.80
CA SER A 60 -14.56 -2.40 7.35
C SER A 60 -14.93 -2.22 5.88
N PRO A 61 -13.99 -2.41 4.95
CA PRO A 61 -14.15 -2.00 3.56
C PRO A 61 -15.23 -2.75 2.80
N LEU A 62 -15.70 -3.90 3.31
CA LEU A 62 -16.77 -4.65 2.69
C LEU A 62 -18.11 -4.50 3.42
N SER A 63 -18.23 -3.58 4.39
CA SER A 63 -19.49 -3.37 5.09
C SER A 63 -20.66 -3.11 4.15
N GLY A 64 -21.77 -3.81 4.40
CA GLY A 64 -22.99 -3.75 3.59
C GLY A 64 -23.08 -4.85 2.51
N GLN A 65 -22.36 -5.96 2.63
CA GLN A 65 -22.57 -7.11 1.73
C GLN A 65 -23.89 -7.86 2.02
N PRO A 66 -24.48 -8.54 1.00
CA PRO A 66 -24.14 -8.48 -0.42
C PRO A 66 -24.79 -7.29 -1.14
N SER A 67 -25.79 -6.65 -0.52
CA SER A 67 -26.56 -5.54 -1.09
C SER A 67 -26.09 -4.19 -0.56
N LYS A 68 -25.58 -3.32 -1.45
CA LYS A 68 -25.03 -1.98 -1.11
C LYS A 68 -23.72 -2.04 -0.33
N ARG A 69 -22.79 -2.90 -0.76
CA ARG A 69 -21.42 -2.96 -0.22
C ARG A 69 -20.69 -1.66 -0.51
N THR A 70 -20.65 -0.73 0.43
CA THR A 70 -19.91 0.54 0.27
C THR A 70 -18.61 0.54 1.07
N GLY A 71 -18.50 -0.34 2.08
CA GLY A 71 -17.51 -0.19 3.14
C GLY A 71 -17.88 0.92 4.12
N ASP A 72 -17.30 0.92 5.30
CA ASP A 72 -17.45 2.01 6.28
C ASP A 72 -16.34 1.98 7.33
N VAL A 73 -16.37 2.96 8.23
CA VAL A 73 -15.52 3.07 9.42
C VAL A 73 -16.41 3.00 10.66
N TYR A 74 -15.95 2.27 11.67
CA TYR A 74 -16.60 2.14 12.97
C TYR A 74 -15.79 2.88 14.02
N LYS A 75 -16.45 3.53 14.98
CA LYS A 75 -15.83 4.04 16.20
C LYS A 75 -16.15 3.12 17.38
N CYS A 76 -15.13 2.65 18.07
CA CYS A 76 -15.26 1.76 19.22
C CYS A 76 -14.77 2.50 20.48
N PRO A 77 -15.62 2.68 21.51
CA PRO A 77 -15.23 3.41 22.70
C PRO A 77 -14.20 2.63 23.53
N VAL A 78 -13.27 3.35 24.16
CA VAL A 78 -12.33 2.79 25.13
C VAL A 78 -12.66 3.31 26.53
N GLY A 79 -12.60 2.44 27.53
CA GLY A 79 -12.86 2.81 28.93
C GLY A 79 -14.34 3.04 29.29
N ARG A 80 -15.27 2.49 28.52
CA ARG A 80 -16.72 2.51 28.81
C ARG A 80 -17.22 1.08 29.08
N ASP A 81 -18.27 0.93 29.88
CA ASP A 81 -18.85 -0.38 30.23
C ASP A 81 -19.37 -1.18 29.01
N ASN A 82 -19.59 -0.50 27.88
CA ASN A 82 -20.04 -1.11 26.63
C ASN A 82 -19.03 -0.88 25.51
N ASN A 83 -18.42 -1.96 25.03
CA ASN A 83 -17.42 -1.96 23.95
C ASN A 83 -18.03 -2.03 22.54
N ASN A 84 -19.34 -1.80 22.40
CA ASN A 84 -20.01 -1.86 21.12
C ASN A 84 -19.51 -0.76 20.17
N CYS A 85 -19.00 -1.20 19.01
CA CYS A 85 -18.57 -0.33 17.93
C CYS A 85 -19.77 0.27 17.19
N ILE A 86 -19.69 1.57 16.89
CA ILE A 86 -20.75 2.35 16.24
C ILE A 86 -20.31 2.67 14.81
N LYS A 87 -21.13 2.29 13.83
CA LYS A 87 -20.91 2.59 12.41
C LYS A 87 -21.07 4.10 12.14
N LEU A 88 -20.13 4.70 11.41
CA LEU A 88 -20.11 6.15 11.14
C LEU A 88 -20.95 6.57 9.93
N GLU A 89 -21.34 5.64 9.06
CA GLU A 89 -22.18 5.91 7.88
C GLU A 89 -21.55 6.91 6.90
N LEU A 90 -20.22 6.91 6.80
CA LEU A 90 -19.47 7.86 5.97
C LEU A 90 -19.87 7.86 4.47
N PRO A 91 -20.14 6.70 3.82
CA PRO A 91 -20.52 6.68 2.40
C PRO A 91 -21.79 7.45 2.07
N LYS A 92 -22.73 7.58 3.03
CA LYS A 92 -23.98 8.32 2.81
C LYS A 92 -23.71 9.80 2.52
N ASN A 93 -22.74 10.38 3.23
CA ASN A 93 -22.43 11.81 3.17
C ASN A 93 -21.18 12.13 2.34
N THR A 94 -20.46 11.11 1.86
CA THR A 94 -19.33 11.29 0.94
C THR A 94 -19.87 11.44 -0.48
N THR A 95 -20.00 12.67 -0.98
CA THR A 95 -20.53 12.97 -2.32
C THR A 95 -19.62 13.93 -3.08
N ILE A 96 -19.53 13.75 -4.40
CA ILE A 96 -18.83 14.68 -5.31
C ILE A 96 -19.87 15.39 -6.19
N PRO A 97 -19.89 16.74 -6.20
CA PRO A 97 -20.86 17.49 -6.99
C PRO A 97 -20.64 17.27 -8.50
N ASN A 98 -21.73 17.32 -9.27
CA ASN A 98 -21.75 17.23 -10.74
C ASN A 98 -21.27 15.89 -11.33
N LEU A 99 -21.22 14.81 -10.55
CA LEU A 99 -20.91 13.46 -11.01
C LEU A 99 -22.09 12.49 -10.85
N ARG A 100 -22.22 11.56 -11.79
CA ARG A 100 -23.11 10.40 -11.65
C ARG A 100 -22.38 9.30 -10.88
N GLU A 101 -22.47 9.36 -9.56
CA GLU A 101 -21.70 8.52 -8.64
C GLU A 101 -22.12 7.03 -8.68
N VAL A 102 -21.13 6.14 -8.54
CA VAL A 102 -21.30 4.71 -8.31
C VAL A 102 -20.57 4.34 -7.02
N LYS A 103 -21.32 4.32 -5.92
CA LYS A 103 -20.76 4.04 -4.57
C LYS A 103 -20.70 2.55 -4.23
N GLU A 104 -21.33 1.71 -5.03
CA GLU A 104 -21.28 0.26 -4.83
C GLU A 104 -19.85 -0.24 -5.05
N ASN A 105 -19.39 -1.08 -4.12
CA ASN A 105 -18.03 -1.56 -3.97
C ASN A 105 -16.96 -0.48 -3.74
N MET A 106 -17.30 0.73 -3.28
CA MET A 106 -16.29 1.81 -3.13
C MET A 106 -15.19 1.54 -2.09
N THR A 107 -15.38 0.56 -1.20
CA THR A 107 -14.42 0.13 -0.16
C THR A 107 -14.01 1.23 0.82
N MET A 108 -14.96 2.04 1.29
CA MET A 108 -14.67 3.08 2.28
C MET A 108 -14.08 2.46 3.56
N GLY A 109 -13.00 3.06 4.06
CA GLY A 109 -12.26 2.56 5.23
C GLY A 109 -11.10 1.64 4.88
N SER A 110 -10.80 1.42 3.59
CA SER A 110 -9.56 0.75 3.16
C SER A 110 -8.31 1.53 3.55
N THR A 111 -8.42 2.86 3.64
CA THR A 111 -7.31 3.75 4.01
C THR A 111 -7.79 4.71 5.09
N LEU A 112 -7.04 4.79 6.19
CA LEU A 112 -7.31 5.64 7.34
C LEU A 112 -6.02 6.34 7.78
N VAL A 113 -6.06 7.66 7.94
CA VAL A 113 -4.90 8.46 8.33
C VAL A 113 -5.31 9.59 9.26
N THR A 114 -4.51 9.86 10.29
CA THR A 114 -4.74 10.98 11.21
C THR A 114 -4.53 12.31 10.51
N ASN A 115 -5.42 13.28 10.73
CA ASN A 115 -5.22 14.64 10.24
C ASN A 115 -4.52 15.47 11.35
N PRO A 116 -3.32 16.04 11.10
CA PRO A 116 -2.61 16.87 12.08
C PRO A 116 -3.43 18.09 12.54
N LYS A 117 -4.38 18.56 11.72
CA LYS A 117 -5.27 19.69 12.05
C LYS A 117 -6.51 19.27 12.84
N GLY A 118 -6.61 18.00 13.24
CA GLY A 118 -7.73 17.41 13.94
C GLY A 118 -8.64 16.58 13.03
N GLY A 119 -9.18 15.50 13.58
CA GLY A 119 -9.97 14.52 12.83
C GLY A 119 -9.11 13.50 12.09
N PHE A 120 -9.64 12.93 11.01
CA PHE A 120 -8.99 11.89 10.22
C PHE A 120 -9.46 11.91 8.75
N LEU A 121 -8.66 11.32 7.88
CA LEU A 121 -8.99 11.09 6.48
C LEU A 121 -9.39 9.64 6.29
N ALA A 122 -10.54 9.40 5.63
CA ALA A 122 -10.98 8.07 5.23
C ALA A 122 -11.16 8.02 3.71
N CYS A 123 -10.58 7.00 3.06
CA CYS A 123 -10.69 6.84 1.62
C CYS A 123 -11.37 5.52 1.21
N GLY A 124 -12.04 5.57 0.07
CA GLY A 124 -12.62 4.45 -0.65
C GLY A 124 -12.04 4.40 -2.07
N PRO A 125 -10.94 3.67 -2.31
CA PRO A 125 -10.20 3.70 -3.57
C PRO A 125 -10.93 3.05 -4.75
N GLN A 126 -12.01 2.32 -4.49
CA GLN A 126 -12.87 1.69 -5.51
C GLN A 126 -14.11 2.53 -5.83
N TYR A 127 -14.21 3.75 -5.30
CA TYR A 127 -15.29 4.66 -5.67
C TYR A 127 -15.30 4.90 -7.17
N GLY A 128 -16.47 4.73 -7.77
CA GLY A 128 -16.67 4.89 -9.20
C GLY A 128 -17.61 6.03 -9.57
N TYR A 129 -17.56 6.40 -10.83
CA TYR A 129 -18.47 7.35 -11.46
C TYR A 129 -18.76 6.93 -12.89
N LYS A 130 -19.90 7.39 -13.43
CA LYS A 130 -20.28 7.13 -14.81
C LYS A 130 -20.06 8.36 -15.68
N CYS A 131 -19.45 8.13 -16.84
CA CYS A 131 -19.47 9.04 -17.99
C CYS A 131 -20.21 8.34 -19.13
N GLY A 132 -21.40 8.80 -19.45
CA GLY A 132 -22.32 8.11 -20.35
C GLY A 132 -22.59 6.66 -19.93
N LEU A 133 -22.22 5.70 -20.78
CA LEU A 133 -22.31 4.27 -20.50
C LEU A 133 -21.07 3.68 -19.81
N GLN A 134 -19.96 4.42 -19.76
CA GLN A 134 -18.70 3.94 -19.18
C GLN A 134 -18.70 4.07 -17.66
N HIS A 135 -18.02 3.12 -17.01
CA HIS A 135 -17.81 3.10 -15.57
C HIS A 135 -16.33 3.26 -15.27
N PHE A 136 -15.99 4.33 -14.56
CA PHE A 136 -14.63 4.67 -14.16
C PHE A 136 -14.46 4.57 -12.65
N ILE A 137 -13.23 4.29 -12.21
CA ILE A 137 -12.87 4.11 -10.79
C ILE A 137 -11.79 5.12 -10.42
N SER A 138 -12.21 6.30 -9.96
CA SER A 138 -11.29 7.35 -9.53
C SER A 138 -10.82 7.20 -8.09
N GLY A 139 -11.56 6.49 -7.24
CA GLY A 139 -11.39 6.56 -5.78
C GLY A 139 -11.97 7.87 -5.20
N VAL A 140 -12.10 7.95 -3.87
CA VAL A 140 -12.56 9.15 -3.16
C VAL A 140 -11.99 9.18 -1.74
N CYS A 141 -11.75 10.37 -1.21
CA CYS A 141 -11.41 10.57 0.18
C CYS A 141 -12.35 11.58 0.84
N ALA A 142 -12.67 11.35 2.11
CA ALA A 142 -13.48 12.21 2.96
C ALA A 142 -12.65 12.70 4.14
N ASN A 143 -12.57 14.02 4.32
CA ASN A 143 -11.99 14.62 5.52
C ASN A 143 -13.07 14.63 6.62
N VAL A 144 -12.80 13.96 7.72
CA VAL A 144 -13.73 13.79 8.84
C VAL A 144 -13.21 14.57 10.04
N SER A 145 -14.05 15.41 10.60
CA SER A 145 -13.74 16.22 11.79
C SER A 145 -13.65 15.38 13.06
N SER A 146 -13.15 15.99 14.15
CA SER A 146 -13.07 15.33 15.46
C SER A 146 -14.42 14.95 16.06
N SER A 147 -15.53 15.52 15.57
CA SER A 147 -16.91 15.15 15.94
C SER A 147 -17.52 14.12 14.98
N PHE A 148 -16.71 13.46 14.16
CA PHE A 148 -17.12 12.44 13.18
C PHE A 148 -18.02 12.95 12.06
N GLN A 149 -18.00 14.26 11.78
CA GLN A 149 -18.73 14.85 10.65
C GLN A 149 -17.83 15.03 9.43
N ILE A 150 -18.35 14.71 8.24
CA ILE A 150 -17.64 14.95 6.97
C ILE A 150 -17.57 16.44 6.70
N LEU A 151 -16.35 16.96 6.60
CA LEU A 151 -16.09 18.37 6.28
C LEU A 151 -16.12 18.61 4.78
N ASN A 152 -15.45 17.74 4.02
CA ASN A 152 -15.47 17.75 2.57
C ASN A 152 -15.12 16.36 2.03
N SER A 153 -15.44 16.15 0.76
CA SER A 153 -15.04 14.97 0.00
C SER A 153 -14.39 15.42 -1.28
N PHE A 154 -13.33 14.73 -1.69
CA PHE A 154 -12.57 15.10 -2.86
C PHE A 154 -12.03 13.87 -3.57
N THR A 155 -11.88 14.00 -4.88
CA THR A 155 -11.28 13.01 -5.75
C THR A 155 -10.64 13.71 -6.95
N LYS A 156 -9.67 13.05 -7.59
CA LYS A 156 -9.24 13.42 -8.94
C LYS A 156 -9.92 12.50 -9.93
N TYR A 157 -10.87 13.10 -10.64
CA TYR A 157 -11.59 12.51 -11.74
C TYR A 157 -11.29 13.30 -13.01
N GLN A 158 -11.30 12.60 -14.14
CA GLN A 158 -11.30 13.24 -15.44
C GLN A 158 -12.72 13.73 -15.71
N GLU A 159 -12.88 15.03 -16.02
CA GLU A 159 -14.19 15.55 -16.44
C GLU A 159 -14.63 14.78 -17.69
N CYS A 160 -15.84 14.21 -17.67
CA CYS A 160 -16.43 13.59 -18.85
C CYS A 160 -16.44 14.65 -19.96
N GLY A 161 -15.88 14.34 -21.13
CA GLY A 161 -15.94 15.22 -22.31
C GLY A 161 -17.41 15.52 -22.60
N LYS A 162 -17.72 16.81 -22.64
CA LYS A 162 -19.09 17.26 -22.45
C LYS A 162 -19.94 17.07 -23.71
N GLU A 163 -19.34 17.02 -24.91
CA GLU A 163 -20.03 17.05 -26.20
C GLU A 163 -19.12 16.47 -27.31
N MET A 164 -19.66 15.73 -28.29
CA MET A 164 -18.94 15.22 -29.47
C MET A 164 -19.81 15.30 -30.74
N ASP A 165 -19.22 15.71 -31.86
CA ASP A 165 -19.87 15.72 -33.17
C ASP A 165 -19.30 14.57 -34.02
N LEU A 166 -20.13 13.58 -34.32
CA LEU A 166 -19.74 12.36 -35.03
C LEU A 166 -20.38 12.34 -36.42
N VAL A 167 -19.58 12.29 -37.48
CA VAL A 167 -20.07 12.15 -38.86
C VAL A 167 -19.64 10.79 -39.42
N ILE A 168 -20.60 9.99 -39.84
CA ILE A 168 -20.36 8.68 -40.48
C ILE A 168 -20.40 8.88 -42.00
N VAL A 169 -19.29 8.60 -42.67
CA VAL A 169 -19.12 8.71 -44.13
C VAL A 169 -19.19 7.31 -44.73
N LEU A 170 -20.30 7.03 -45.41
CA LEU A 170 -20.65 5.69 -45.91
C LEU A 170 -20.48 5.61 -47.42
N ASP A 171 -19.69 4.65 -47.87
CA ASP A 171 -19.70 4.21 -49.26
C ASP A 171 -21.07 3.59 -49.59
N GLY A 172 -21.80 4.25 -50.47
CA GLY A 172 -23.11 3.84 -50.97
C GLY A 172 -23.05 3.35 -52.42
N SER A 173 -21.85 3.07 -52.95
CA SER A 173 -21.68 2.55 -54.31
C SER A 173 -22.29 1.15 -54.47
N ASN A 174 -22.42 0.70 -55.72
CA ASN A 174 -23.06 -0.58 -56.04
C ASN A 174 -22.21 -1.82 -55.66
N SER A 175 -20.94 -1.67 -55.26
CA SER A 175 -20.10 -2.78 -54.79
C SER A 175 -20.51 -3.27 -53.41
N ILE A 176 -21.03 -2.36 -52.57
CA ILE A 176 -21.55 -2.68 -51.24
C ILE A 176 -22.84 -3.50 -51.38
N TYR A 177 -22.74 -4.78 -51.07
CA TYR A 177 -23.88 -5.70 -51.11
C TYR A 177 -23.73 -6.82 -50.08
N PRO A 178 -24.74 -7.08 -49.24
CA PRO A 178 -26.05 -6.41 -49.19
C PRO A 178 -26.04 -5.12 -48.35
N TRP A 179 -26.80 -4.10 -48.78
CA TRP A 179 -26.93 -2.82 -48.05
C TRP A 179 -27.51 -2.98 -46.63
N SER A 180 -28.33 -4.01 -46.41
CA SER A 180 -28.90 -4.32 -45.09
C SER A 180 -27.84 -4.52 -44.00
N SER A 181 -26.64 -4.96 -44.36
CA SER A 181 -25.53 -5.11 -43.41
C SER A 181 -24.99 -3.76 -42.91
N ILE A 182 -24.99 -2.72 -43.77
CA ILE A 182 -24.66 -1.35 -43.36
C ILE A 182 -25.74 -0.80 -42.43
N GLN A 183 -27.02 -1.01 -42.74
CA GLN A 183 -28.14 -0.60 -41.89
C GLN A 183 -28.07 -1.26 -40.50
N GLU A 184 -27.76 -2.56 -40.44
CA GLU A 184 -27.60 -3.30 -39.18
C GLU A 184 -26.39 -2.80 -38.37
N PHE A 185 -25.27 -2.53 -39.05
CA PHE A 185 -24.09 -1.93 -38.42
C PHE A 185 -24.42 -0.58 -37.79
N LEU A 186 -25.06 0.34 -38.54
CA LEU A 186 -25.49 1.65 -38.04
C LEU A 186 -26.43 1.52 -36.84
N TYR A 187 -27.45 0.66 -36.94
CA TYR A 187 -28.43 0.43 -35.87
C TYR A 187 -27.76 -0.01 -34.56
N LYS A 188 -26.80 -0.95 -34.64
CA LYS A 188 -26.07 -1.46 -33.48
C LYS A 188 -25.05 -0.46 -32.95
N PHE A 189 -24.33 0.22 -33.84
CA PHE A 189 -23.32 1.21 -33.49
C PHE A 189 -23.92 2.45 -32.82
N ILE A 190 -24.97 3.05 -33.39
CA ILE A 190 -25.73 4.13 -32.76
C ILE A 190 -26.26 3.72 -31.39
N GLY A 191 -26.58 2.44 -31.22
CA GLY A 191 -26.98 1.87 -29.95
C GLY A 191 -25.97 1.92 -28.81
N ARG A 192 -24.69 2.17 -29.12
CA ARG A 192 -23.62 2.32 -28.14
C ARG A 192 -23.40 3.78 -27.72
N LEU A 193 -24.04 4.74 -28.40
CA LEU A 193 -23.84 6.18 -28.18
C LEU A 193 -24.97 6.78 -27.34
N GLU A 194 -24.64 7.82 -26.56
CA GLU A 194 -25.62 8.65 -25.87
C GLU A 194 -25.90 9.90 -26.69
N ILE A 195 -27.07 9.93 -27.35
CA ILE A 195 -27.43 11.00 -28.29
C ILE A 195 -28.27 12.06 -27.60
N GLY A 196 -27.85 13.32 -27.74
CA GLY A 196 -28.56 14.46 -27.19
C GLY A 196 -27.88 15.80 -27.49
N PRO A 197 -28.58 16.92 -27.27
CA PRO A 197 -28.09 18.26 -27.60
C PRO A 197 -26.85 18.68 -26.79
N LYS A 198 -26.66 18.09 -25.60
CA LYS A 198 -25.50 18.27 -24.72
C LYS A 198 -24.65 16.99 -24.59
N GLN A 199 -24.73 16.13 -25.60
CA GLN A 199 -24.04 14.84 -25.64
C GLN A 199 -23.51 14.64 -27.07
N THR A 200 -23.57 13.43 -27.61
CA THR A 200 -23.13 13.13 -28.97
C THR A 200 -24.21 13.50 -29.99
N GLN A 201 -23.80 14.21 -31.03
CA GLN A 201 -24.62 14.51 -32.20
C GLN A 201 -24.09 13.72 -33.39
N VAL A 202 -24.98 13.12 -34.18
CA VAL A 202 -24.60 12.18 -35.24
C VAL A 202 -25.10 12.68 -36.59
N GLY A 203 -24.17 12.86 -37.53
CA GLY A 203 -24.43 13.10 -38.94
C GLY A 203 -24.09 11.88 -39.78
N ILE A 204 -24.78 11.70 -40.92
CA ILE A 204 -24.53 10.60 -41.85
C ILE A 204 -24.44 11.18 -43.26
N VAL A 205 -23.30 10.94 -43.90
CA VAL A 205 -23.01 11.31 -45.28
C VAL A 205 -22.83 10.03 -46.07
N SER A 206 -23.51 9.89 -47.21
CA SER A 206 -23.33 8.76 -48.11
C SER A 206 -22.76 9.25 -49.44
N TYR A 207 -21.84 8.49 -50.03
CA TYR A 207 -21.18 8.86 -51.28
C TYR A 207 -21.11 7.70 -52.28
N GLY A 208 -20.97 8.04 -53.56
CA GLY A 208 -20.72 7.12 -54.67
C GLY A 208 -20.04 7.89 -55.81
N GLU A 209 -20.78 8.18 -56.88
CA GLU A 209 -20.34 9.16 -57.90
C GLU A 209 -20.62 10.61 -57.46
N THR A 210 -21.61 10.81 -56.58
CA THR A 210 -21.95 12.08 -55.93
C THR A 210 -22.07 11.88 -54.42
N VAL A 211 -22.20 12.96 -53.65
CA VAL A 211 -22.34 12.91 -52.18
C VAL A 211 -23.74 13.37 -51.77
N SER A 212 -24.34 12.70 -50.79
CA SER A 212 -25.64 13.05 -50.20
C SER A 212 -25.56 13.06 -48.67
N HIS A 213 -26.23 14.03 -48.06
CA HIS A 213 -26.37 14.11 -46.60
C HIS A 213 -27.66 13.40 -46.19
N GLN A 214 -27.52 12.26 -45.51
CA GLN A 214 -28.65 11.45 -45.04
C GLN A 214 -29.17 11.95 -43.69
N VAL A 215 -28.27 12.41 -42.81
CA VAL A 215 -28.59 12.95 -41.49
C VAL A 215 -27.69 14.14 -41.17
N ASN A 216 -28.27 15.25 -40.70
CA ASN A 216 -27.54 16.38 -40.15
C ASN A 216 -27.30 16.20 -38.63
N LEU A 217 -26.21 16.75 -38.08
CA LEU A 217 -25.80 16.55 -36.67
C LEU A 217 -26.91 16.89 -35.65
N SER A 218 -27.63 17.99 -35.85
CA SER A 218 -28.70 18.45 -34.95
C SER A 218 -30.10 17.94 -35.33
N GLN A 219 -30.22 16.99 -36.25
CA GLN A 219 -31.52 16.52 -36.75
C GLN A 219 -32.27 15.66 -35.73
N PHE A 220 -31.55 14.90 -34.91
CA PHE A 220 -32.09 14.02 -33.89
C PHE A 220 -31.52 14.36 -32.52
N ASP A 221 -32.38 14.41 -31.51
CA ASP A 221 -32.03 14.75 -30.12
C ASP A 221 -32.10 13.56 -29.15
N ASN A 222 -32.42 12.37 -29.66
CA ASN A 222 -32.49 11.13 -28.88
C ASN A 222 -32.13 9.91 -29.72
N MET A 223 -31.55 8.91 -29.05
CA MET A 223 -31.05 7.69 -29.70
C MET A 223 -32.14 6.84 -30.39
N PRO A 224 -33.31 6.57 -29.77
CA PRO A 224 -34.35 5.76 -30.42
C PRO A 224 -34.80 6.32 -31.77
N ALA A 225 -35.01 7.64 -31.88
CA ALA A 225 -35.47 8.26 -33.12
C ALA A 225 -34.44 8.14 -34.27
N LEU A 226 -33.15 8.36 -33.98
CA LEU A 226 -32.10 8.17 -34.99
C LEU A 226 -31.99 6.70 -35.39
N ARG A 227 -32.11 5.79 -34.43
CA ARG A 227 -32.02 4.35 -34.65
C ARG A 227 -33.14 3.85 -35.57
N ASP A 228 -34.36 4.32 -35.37
CA ASP A 228 -35.49 3.96 -36.23
C ASP A 228 -35.27 4.49 -37.67
N PHE A 229 -34.72 5.69 -37.82
CA PHE A 229 -34.39 6.25 -39.14
C PHE A 229 -33.35 5.43 -39.90
N VAL A 230 -32.26 5.00 -39.25
CA VAL A 230 -31.17 4.29 -39.94
C VAL A 230 -31.53 2.88 -40.40
N GLN A 231 -32.63 2.30 -39.91
CA GLN A 231 -33.15 1.02 -40.43
C GLN A 231 -33.60 1.13 -41.89
N ASP A 232 -34.09 2.32 -42.29
CA ASP A 232 -34.66 2.57 -43.61
C ASP A 232 -33.79 3.49 -44.48
N VAL A 233 -32.53 3.75 -44.08
CA VAL A 233 -31.65 4.65 -44.84
C VAL A 233 -31.36 4.06 -46.25
N PRO A 234 -31.60 4.81 -47.33
CA PRO A 234 -31.42 4.30 -48.69
C PRO A 234 -29.94 4.21 -49.08
N GLN A 235 -29.61 3.25 -49.95
CA GLN A 235 -28.30 3.19 -50.61
C GLN A 235 -28.22 4.31 -51.65
N HIS A 236 -27.11 5.07 -51.67
CA HIS A 236 -26.92 6.17 -52.61
C HIS A 236 -26.86 5.71 -54.07
N THR A 237 -26.30 4.52 -54.31
CA THR A 237 -26.03 3.89 -55.61
C THR A 237 -25.00 4.65 -56.46
N GLY A 238 -24.31 3.92 -57.33
CA GLY A 238 -23.28 4.51 -58.20
C GLY A 238 -22.28 3.48 -58.71
N THR A 239 -21.67 3.76 -59.87
CA THR A 239 -20.66 2.88 -60.49
C THR A 239 -19.21 3.22 -60.12
N LYS A 240 -19.02 4.30 -59.37
CA LYS A 240 -17.71 4.77 -58.89
C LYS A 240 -17.74 4.99 -57.38
N THR A 241 -16.55 4.97 -56.80
CA THR A 241 -16.31 5.19 -55.37
C THR A 241 -15.39 6.40 -55.23
N MET A 242 -15.99 7.57 -54.96
CA MET A 242 -15.27 8.85 -54.79
C MET A 242 -15.04 9.15 -53.30
N THR A 243 -14.19 8.36 -52.64
CA THR A 243 -13.95 8.42 -51.19
C THR A 243 -13.41 9.76 -50.72
N PHE A 244 -12.47 10.37 -51.46
CA PHE A 244 -11.89 11.64 -51.03
C PHE A 244 -12.87 12.80 -51.21
N LEU A 245 -13.71 12.77 -52.24
CA LEU A 245 -14.86 13.68 -52.35
C LEU A 245 -15.81 13.52 -51.17
N GLY A 246 -16.16 12.30 -50.77
CA GLY A 246 -17.02 12.05 -49.61
C GLY A 246 -16.45 12.60 -48.30
N ILE A 247 -15.15 12.38 -48.05
CA ILE A 247 -14.44 12.89 -46.87
C ILE A 247 -14.38 14.42 -46.89
N ASP A 248 -14.04 15.03 -48.03
CA ASP A 248 -13.88 16.47 -48.14
C ASP A 248 -15.24 17.19 -48.01
N THR A 249 -16.32 16.64 -48.61
CA THR A 249 -17.68 17.15 -48.41
C THR A 249 -18.15 17.00 -46.97
N ALA A 250 -17.83 15.90 -46.29
CA ALA A 250 -18.16 15.74 -44.88
C ALA A 250 -17.41 16.78 -44.01
N ARG A 251 -16.12 17.02 -44.29
CA ARG A 251 -15.31 18.06 -43.63
C ARG A 251 -15.90 19.45 -43.85
N GLU A 252 -16.15 19.82 -45.12
CA GLU A 252 -16.57 21.17 -45.48
C GLU A 252 -18.02 21.45 -45.13
N GLU A 253 -18.93 20.49 -45.30
CA GLU A 253 -20.37 20.73 -45.16
C GLU A 253 -20.98 20.11 -43.89
N ALA A 254 -20.67 18.85 -43.58
CA ALA A 254 -21.36 18.15 -42.48
C ALA A 254 -20.98 18.70 -41.10
N PHE A 255 -19.75 19.18 -40.95
CA PHE A 255 -19.27 19.86 -39.74
C PHE A 255 -19.52 21.38 -39.74
N MET A 256 -20.47 21.87 -40.55
CA MET A 256 -20.90 23.27 -40.52
C MET A 256 -21.94 23.53 -39.42
N PRO A 257 -21.90 24.71 -38.76
CA PRO A 257 -22.93 25.14 -37.83
C PRO A 257 -24.35 25.11 -38.41
N GLU A 258 -24.50 25.40 -39.70
CA GLU A 258 -25.78 25.34 -40.43
C GLU A 258 -26.38 23.93 -40.49
N ARG A 259 -25.54 22.89 -40.32
CA ARG A 259 -25.96 21.48 -40.22
C ARG A 259 -25.89 20.93 -38.80
N GLY A 260 -25.74 21.81 -37.80
CA GLY A 260 -25.81 21.46 -36.39
C GLY A 260 -24.46 21.29 -35.69
N ALA A 261 -23.33 21.45 -36.40
CA ALA A 261 -22.03 21.31 -35.76
C ALA A 261 -21.79 22.40 -34.70
N ARG A 262 -21.17 22.01 -33.59
CA ARG A 262 -20.97 22.87 -32.42
C ARG A 262 -19.56 23.43 -32.40
N PRO A 263 -19.38 24.75 -32.17
CA PRO A 263 -18.07 25.36 -32.13
C PRO A 263 -17.27 24.88 -30.92
N GLY A 264 -16.03 24.42 -31.15
CA GLY A 264 -15.13 23.95 -30.09
C GLY A 264 -15.41 22.54 -29.57
N VAL A 265 -16.32 21.79 -30.21
CA VAL A 265 -16.63 20.39 -29.89
C VAL A 265 -15.73 19.46 -30.72
N LYS A 266 -15.31 18.32 -30.13
CA LYS A 266 -14.46 17.34 -30.82
C LYS A 266 -15.21 16.75 -32.03
N LYS A 267 -14.57 16.82 -33.20
CA LYS A 267 -15.08 16.30 -34.46
C LYS A 267 -14.51 14.90 -34.71
N VAL A 268 -15.38 13.93 -34.91
CA VAL A 268 -15.01 12.55 -35.22
C VAL A 268 -15.66 12.11 -36.51
N MET A 269 -14.88 11.50 -37.41
CA MET A 269 -15.34 10.99 -38.69
C MET A 269 -15.10 9.48 -38.76
N VAL A 270 -16.15 8.72 -39.10
CA VAL A 270 -16.04 7.26 -39.32
C VAL A 270 -16.28 6.98 -40.79
N ILE A 271 -15.23 6.52 -41.49
CA ILE A 271 -15.25 6.25 -42.93
C ILE A 271 -15.41 4.74 -43.14
N VAL A 272 -16.44 4.34 -43.88
CA VAL A 272 -16.71 2.94 -44.25
C VAL A 272 -16.68 2.80 -45.76
N THR A 273 -15.86 1.89 -46.29
CA THR A 273 -15.74 1.64 -47.73
C THR A 273 -15.30 0.22 -48.05
N ASP A 274 -15.69 -0.30 -49.22
CA ASP A 274 -15.35 -1.65 -49.69
C ASP A 274 -14.47 -1.69 -50.94
N GLY A 275 -14.03 -0.53 -51.44
CA GLY A 275 -13.35 -0.40 -52.72
C GLY A 275 -12.24 0.64 -52.73
N GLU A 276 -11.25 0.46 -53.61
CA GLU A 276 -10.25 1.51 -53.89
C GLU A 276 -10.94 2.77 -54.43
N SER A 277 -10.52 3.92 -53.92
CA SER A 277 -11.02 5.21 -54.40
C SER A 277 -10.62 5.48 -55.86
N HIS A 278 -11.57 5.99 -56.63
CA HIS A 278 -11.33 6.48 -57.99
C HIS A 278 -10.69 7.89 -58.01
N ASP A 279 -10.59 8.54 -56.86
CA ASP A 279 -10.01 9.87 -56.64
C ASP A 279 -8.79 9.88 -55.70
N TYR A 280 -8.06 8.76 -55.63
CA TYR A 280 -6.87 8.56 -54.80
C TYR A 280 -5.81 9.67 -54.90
N TYR A 281 -5.69 10.34 -56.05
CA TYR A 281 -4.75 11.44 -56.24
C TYR A 281 -5.00 12.64 -55.29
N ASN A 282 -6.18 12.74 -54.67
CA ASN A 282 -6.53 13.78 -53.71
C ASN A 282 -6.14 13.45 -52.26
N LEU A 283 -5.66 12.24 -51.96
CA LEU A 283 -5.40 11.74 -50.61
C LEU A 283 -4.62 12.73 -49.74
N GLN A 284 -3.46 13.17 -50.21
CA GLN A 284 -2.59 14.06 -49.45
C GLN A 284 -3.22 15.43 -49.16
N LYS A 285 -4.05 15.94 -50.08
CA LYS A 285 -4.71 17.24 -49.92
C LYS A 285 -5.83 17.17 -48.88
N VAL A 286 -6.69 16.16 -49.01
CA VAL A 286 -7.90 16.02 -48.17
C VAL A 286 -7.53 15.62 -46.75
N ILE A 287 -6.63 14.65 -46.58
CA ILE A 287 -6.23 14.21 -45.22
C ILE A 287 -5.52 15.32 -44.47
N LYS A 288 -4.65 16.08 -45.13
CA LYS A 288 -4.03 17.26 -44.53
C LYS A 288 -5.06 18.32 -44.12
N ALA A 289 -6.08 18.56 -44.96
CA ALA A 289 -7.15 19.50 -44.60
C ALA A 289 -7.97 19.01 -43.39
N CYS A 290 -8.22 17.70 -43.27
CA CYS A 290 -8.86 17.13 -42.08
C CYS A 290 -8.00 17.27 -40.81
N GLU A 291 -6.66 17.15 -40.93
CA GLU A 291 -5.73 17.37 -39.83
C GLU A 291 -5.68 18.85 -39.41
N ASP A 292 -5.66 19.77 -40.38
CA ASP A 292 -5.70 21.21 -40.14
C ASP A 292 -7.03 21.63 -39.44
N ASP A 293 -8.13 20.92 -39.74
CA ASP A 293 -9.47 21.11 -39.12
C ASP A 293 -9.69 20.30 -37.83
N ASP A 294 -8.67 19.61 -37.32
CA ASP A 294 -8.66 18.81 -36.08
C ASP A 294 -9.74 17.70 -36.04
N ILE A 295 -9.96 17.04 -37.17
CA ILE A 295 -10.93 15.94 -37.30
C ILE A 295 -10.25 14.60 -37.04
N GLU A 296 -10.72 13.88 -36.02
CA GLU A 296 -10.31 12.51 -35.74
C GLU A 296 -10.96 11.54 -36.72
N ARG A 297 -10.20 10.66 -37.37
CA ARG A 297 -10.70 9.82 -38.47
C ARG A 297 -10.50 8.33 -38.17
N PHE A 298 -11.61 7.58 -38.21
CA PHE A 298 -11.63 6.13 -38.12
C PHE A 298 -11.91 5.53 -39.49
N GLY A 299 -11.00 4.72 -40.02
CA GLY A 299 -11.12 4.05 -41.31
C GLY A 299 -11.54 2.59 -41.16
N ILE A 300 -12.58 2.17 -41.87
CA ILE A 300 -13.12 0.82 -41.88
C ILE A 300 -13.08 0.27 -43.31
N ALA A 301 -12.19 -0.69 -43.53
CA ALA A 301 -12.03 -1.39 -44.80
C ALA A 301 -12.89 -2.67 -44.84
N VAL A 302 -13.82 -2.74 -45.78
CA VAL A 302 -14.71 -3.89 -45.97
C VAL A 302 -14.23 -4.73 -47.15
N LEU A 303 -13.85 -5.98 -46.94
CA LEU A 303 -13.25 -6.83 -47.98
C LEU A 303 -14.27 -7.69 -48.77
N GLY A 304 -15.57 -7.40 -48.63
CA GLY A 304 -16.66 -8.18 -49.22
C GLY A 304 -16.55 -8.28 -50.75
N ASP A 305 -16.41 -7.15 -51.43
CA ASP A 305 -16.26 -7.12 -52.90
C ASP A 305 -14.98 -7.83 -53.37
N TYR A 306 -13.87 -7.62 -52.68
CA TYR A 306 -12.59 -8.28 -52.99
C TYR A 306 -12.67 -9.81 -52.89
N GLY A 307 -13.39 -10.30 -51.87
CA GLY A 307 -13.68 -11.73 -51.71
C GLY A 307 -14.58 -12.27 -52.81
N ARG A 308 -15.66 -11.55 -53.17
CA ARG A 308 -16.59 -11.94 -54.25
C ARG A 308 -15.92 -11.96 -55.63
N GLN A 309 -15.01 -11.03 -55.89
CA GLN A 309 -14.30 -10.90 -57.17
C GLN A 309 -12.98 -11.69 -57.24
N ASN A 310 -12.60 -12.44 -56.20
CA ASN A 310 -11.33 -13.18 -56.12
C ASN A 310 -10.10 -12.33 -56.48
N LYS A 311 -10.04 -11.11 -55.93
CA LYS A 311 -8.94 -10.15 -56.16
C LYS A 311 -7.60 -10.67 -55.64
N SER A 312 -6.50 -10.21 -56.24
CA SER A 312 -5.17 -10.62 -55.84
C SER A 312 -4.79 -10.07 -54.46
N LEU A 313 -3.90 -10.76 -53.74
CA LEU A 313 -3.39 -10.30 -52.43
C LEU A 313 -2.73 -8.92 -52.51
N SER A 314 -2.12 -8.56 -53.65
CA SER A 314 -1.54 -7.24 -53.88
C SER A 314 -2.58 -6.12 -53.96
N GLU A 315 -3.75 -6.39 -54.57
CA GLU A 315 -4.85 -5.43 -54.63
C GLU A 315 -5.46 -5.23 -53.23
N VAL A 316 -5.68 -6.32 -52.48
CA VAL A 316 -6.17 -6.26 -51.10
C VAL A 316 -5.23 -5.45 -50.20
N GLN A 317 -3.91 -5.66 -50.31
CA GLN A 317 -2.93 -4.89 -49.53
C GLN A 317 -2.90 -3.41 -49.90
N LYS A 318 -3.06 -3.09 -51.19
CA LYS A 318 -3.09 -1.71 -51.67
C LYS A 318 -4.29 -0.95 -51.10
N PHE A 319 -5.48 -1.56 -51.14
CA PHE A 319 -6.70 -1.02 -50.54
C PHE A 319 -6.58 -0.82 -49.02
N ILE A 320 -6.10 -1.83 -48.29
CA ILE A 320 -5.89 -1.71 -46.84
C ILE A 320 -4.97 -0.54 -46.52
N LYS A 321 -3.88 -0.39 -47.28
CA LYS A 321 -2.91 0.68 -47.08
C LYS A 321 -3.50 2.06 -47.38
N GLU A 322 -4.40 2.16 -48.35
CA GLU A 322 -5.15 3.40 -48.62
C GLU A 322 -5.97 3.81 -47.40
N ILE A 323 -6.77 2.90 -46.85
CA ILE A 323 -7.63 3.22 -45.68
C ILE A 323 -6.79 3.50 -44.42
N GLN A 324 -5.65 2.81 -44.24
CA GLN A 324 -4.70 3.12 -43.18
C GLN A 324 -4.17 4.57 -43.26
N ASN A 325 -3.93 5.10 -44.48
CA ASN A 325 -3.50 6.48 -44.66
C ASN A 325 -4.63 7.51 -44.47
N ILE A 326 -5.89 7.08 -44.48
CA ILE A 326 -7.06 7.93 -44.19
C ILE A 326 -7.25 8.06 -42.67
N SER A 327 -7.02 6.97 -41.93
CA SER A 327 -7.12 6.92 -40.48
C SER A 327 -6.14 7.86 -39.76
N SER A 328 -6.52 8.32 -38.57
CA SER A 328 -5.65 9.13 -37.69
C SER A 328 -4.61 8.25 -36.95
N GLU A 329 -3.54 8.87 -36.48
CA GLU A 329 -2.52 8.19 -35.67
C GLU A 329 -2.92 8.12 -34.18
N PRO A 330 -2.69 7.00 -33.47
CA PRO A 330 -2.04 5.78 -33.94
C PRO A 330 -2.98 4.89 -34.77
N ILE A 331 -2.49 4.35 -35.90
CA ILE A 331 -3.29 3.53 -36.82
C ILE A 331 -3.95 2.33 -36.12
N GLN A 332 -3.28 1.71 -35.15
CA GLN A 332 -3.79 0.52 -34.43
C GLN A 332 -5.12 0.75 -33.70
N ASP A 333 -5.46 1.99 -33.39
CA ASP A 333 -6.70 2.36 -32.69
C ASP A 333 -7.76 2.95 -33.63
N HIS A 334 -7.35 3.42 -34.81
CA HIS A 334 -8.20 4.15 -35.78
C HIS A 334 -8.47 3.40 -37.09
N PHE A 335 -7.89 2.22 -37.27
CA PHE A 335 -8.07 1.41 -38.47
C PHE A 335 -8.69 0.05 -38.13
N PHE A 336 -9.74 -0.31 -38.87
CA PHE A 336 -10.39 -1.60 -38.79
C PHE A 336 -10.52 -2.20 -40.18
N ASN A 337 -10.32 -3.51 -40.28
CA ASN A 337 -10.66 -4.27 -41.47
C ASN A 337 -11.63 -5.40 -41.13
N VAL A 338 -12.56 -5.65 -42.04
CA VAL A 338 -13.55 -6.73 -41.90
C VAL A 338 -13.55 -7.57 -43.17
N SER A 339 -13.86 -8.86 -43.02
CA SER A 339 -13.86 -9.81 -44.14
C SER A 339 -14.96 -9.53 -45.16
N ASP A 340 -16.10 -9.05 -44.70
CA ASP A 340 -17.30 -8.77 -45.50
C ASP A 340 -18.22 -7.77 -44.76
N GLU A 341 -19.31 -7.37 -45.40
CA GLU A 341 -20.27 -6.41 -44.87
C GLU A 341 -20.97 -6.93 -43.59
N ALA A 342 -21.24 -8.24 -43.50
CA ALA A 342 -21.91 -8.84 -42.35
C ALA A 342 -21.01 -8.83 -41.10
N ALA A 343 -19.69 -8.89 -41.28
CA ALA A 343 -18.71 -8.83 -40.19
C ALA A 343 -18.58 -7.44 -39.54
N LEU A 344 -19.16 -6.37 -40.12
CA LEU A 344 -19.16 -5.03 -39.52
C LEU A 344 -19.78 -5.00 -38.12
N VAL A 345 -20.76 -5.86 -37.85
CA VAL A 345 -21.37 -5.99 -36.53
C VAL A 345 -20.35 -6.41 -35.46
N ASN A 346 -19.32 -7.17 -35.83
CA ASN A 346 -18.33 -7.68 -34.89
C ASN A 346 -17.39 -6.58 -34.37
N ILE A 347 -17.23 -5.49 -35.11
CA ILE A 347 -16.36 -4.38 -34.72
C ILE A 347 -17.09 -3.30 -33.94
N VAL A 348 -18.43 -3.35 -33.85
CA VAL A 348 -19.26 -2.33 -33.18
C VAL A 348 -18.81 -2.07 -31.74
N ASP A 349 -18.51 -3.12 -30.98
CA ASP A 349 -18.14 -2.97 -29.57
C ASP A 349 -16.75 -2.37 -29.41
N THR A 350 -15.80 -2.77 -30.26
CA THR A 350 -14.44 -2.25 -30.27
C THR A 350 -14.40 -0.79 -30.75
N LEU A 351 -15.05 -0.51 -31.89
CA LEU A 351 -15.16 0.84 -32.47
C LEU A 351 -15.90 1.79 -31.53
N GLY A 352 -17.05 1.36 -30.99
CA GLY A 352 -17.79 2.11 -30.00
C GLY A 352 -16.94 2.42 -28.77
N SER A 353 -16.20 1.45 -28.24
CA SER A 353 -15.32 1.68 -27.09
C SER A 353 -14.18 2.67 -27.39
N ARG A 354 -13.62 2.66 -28.61
CA ARG A 354 -12.57 3.62 -29.04
C ARG A 354 -13.11 5.03 -29.21
N ILE A 355 -14.28 5.18 -29.81
CA ILE A 355 -14.93 6.48 -30.01
C ILE A 355 -15.43 7.05 -28.68
N LEU A 356 -16.01 6.24 -27.80
CA LEU A 356 -16.42 6.66 -26.46
C LEU A 356 -15.23 7.04 -25.56
N ALA A 357 -14.02 6.50 -25.82
CA ALA A 357 -12.83 6.96 -25.11
C ALA A 357 -12.46 8.41 -25.47
N LEU A 358 -12.82 8.89 -26.67
CA LEU A 358 -12.68 10.29 -27.07
C LEU A 358 -13.71 11.17 -26.36
N GLU A 359 -14.94 10.67 -26.12
CA GLU A 359 -15.92 11.37 -25.27
C GLU A 359 -15.47 11.49 -23.81
N ALA A 360 -14.58 10.61 -23.33
CA ALA A 360 -14.10 10.64 -21.95
C ALA A 360 -12.84 11.51 -21.74
N THR A 361 -12.18 11.95 -22.82
CA THR A 361 -10.89 12.65 -22.77
C THR A 361 -11.04 14.07 -23.28
N SER A 362 -10.49 15.06 -22.56
CA SER A 362 -10.55 16.47 -22.95
C SER A 362 -9.43 16.87 -23.94
N GLY A 363 -8.95 15.93 -24.77
CA GLY A 363 -7.75 16.11 -25.62
C GLY A 363 -7.85 15.43 -26.99
N ASN A 364 -7.02 15.89 -27.93
CA ASN A 364 -7.09 15.61 -29.38
C ASN A 364 -6.50 14.25 -29.84
N SER A 365 -6.72 13.15 -29.13
CA SER A 365 -6.37 11.80 -29.61
C SER A 365 -6.98 10.71 -28.73
N THR A 366 -7.11 9.48 -29.25
CA THR A 366 -7.38 8.27 -28.44
C THR A 366 -6.21 8.04 -27.48
N SER A 367 -6.18 8.81 -26.40
CA SER A 367 -5.11 8.77 -25.43
C SER A 367 -5.29 7.56 -24.51
N PRO A 368 -4.20 6.87 -24.11
CA PRO A 368 -4.24 5.82 -23.11
C PRO A 368 -4.85 6.33 -21.80
N ILE A 369 -5.46 5.41 -21.02
CA ILE A 369 -6.08 5.70 -19.71
C ILE A 369 -5.12 6.54 -18.87
N GLN A 370 -5.53 7.76 -18.51
CA GLN A 370 -4.75 8.70 -17.71
C GLN A 370 -5.17 8.61 -16.24
N MET A 371 -6.23 9.30 -15.85
CA MET A 371 -6.66 9.42 -14.45
C MET A 371 -8.05 8.84 -14.19
N GLU A 372 -8.73 8.35 -15.22
CA GLU A 372 -10.08 7.79 -15.17
C GLU A 372 -10.16 6.61 -14.21
N MET A 373 -9.12 5.76 -14.22
CA MET A 373 -8.98 4.60 -13.34
C MET A 373 -7.96 4.85 -12.20
N SER A 374 -7.74 6.10 -11.79
CA SER A 374 -6.62 6.45 -10.91
C SER A 374 -6.63 5.76 -9.54
N GLN A 375 -7.80 5.39 -9.02
CA GLN A 375 -7.97 4.84 -7.67
C GLN A 375 -7.29 5.70 -6.58
N THR A 376 -7.40 7.02 -6.70
CA THR A 376 -6.84 7.99 -5.77
C THR A 376 -7.32 7.73 -4.34
N GLY A 377 -6.38 7.73 -3.39
CA GLY A 377 -6.65 7.36 -1.99
C GLY A 377 -6.43 5.87 -1.71
N PHE A 378 -5.79 5.15 -2.63
CA PHE A 378 -5.35 3.77 -2.41
C PHE A 378 -4.43 3.66 -1.19
N SER A 379 -3.53 4.62 -1.04
CA SER A 379 -2.79 4.92 0.18
C SER A 379 -2.90 6.40 0.47
N ALA A 380 -2.61 6.80 1.71
CA ALA A 380 -2.59 8.19 2.10
C ALA A 380 -1.57 8.42 3.21
N HIS A 381 -1.00 9.61 3.24
CA HIS A 381 -0.10 10.06 4.30
C HIS A 381 -0.25 11.56 4.53
N THR A 382 -0.23 11.98 5.79
CA THR A 382 -0.27 13.38 6.18
C THR A 382 1.12 13.84 6.57
N SER A 383 1.60 14.84 5.84
CA SER A 383 2.91 15.47 6.01
C SER A 383 2.74 16.86 6.62
N ASN A 384 3.85 17.49 7.01
CA ASN A 384 3.79 18.88 7.50
C ASN A 384 3.37 19.87 6.39
N GLU A 385 3.69 19.55 5.14
CA GLU A 385 3.42 20.38 3.96
C GLU A 385 2.05 20.11 3.31
N GLY A 386 1.44 18.96 3.57
CA GLY A 386 0.16 18.62 2.96
C GLY A 386 -0.31 17.17 3.12
N VAL A 387 -1.22 16.76 2.25
CA VAL A 387 -1.72 15.38 2.16
C VAL A 387 -1.19 14.73 0.89
N LEU A 388 -0.59 13.56 1.02
CA LEU A 388 -0.21 12.70 -0.10
C LEU A 388 -1.22 11.57 -0.26
N LEU A 389 -1.59 11.27 -1.49
CA LEU A 389 -2.50 10.17 -1.83
C LEU A 389 -1.88 9.33 -2.94
N GLY A 390 -1.91 8.02 -2.76
CA GLY A 390 -1.58 7.07 -3.80
C GLY A 390 -2.67 6.98 -4.87
N ALA A 391 -2.26 6.94 -6.14
CA ALA A 391 -3.14 6.76 -7.29
C ALA A 391 -2.59 5.66 -8.21
N VAL A 392 -2.76 4.41 -7.78
CA VAL A 392 -2.12 3.23 -8.38
C VAL A 392 -2.57 2.92 -9.81
N GLY A 393 -3.80 3.27 -10.17
CA GLY A 393 -4.37 2.94 -11.48
C GLY A 393 -4.13 4.04 -12.53
N ALA A 394 -3.45 5.12 -12.15
CA ALA A 394 -3.12 6.19 -13.08
C ALA A 394 -2.15 5.72 -14.18
N TYR A 395 -2.31 6.26 -15.39
CA TYR A 395 -1.44 6.04 -16.54
C TYR A 395 -1.23 4.53 -16.84
N GLU A 396 -2.33 3.81 -17.06
CA GLU A 396 -2.34 2.35 -17.32
C GLU A 396 -1.68 1.55 -16.18
N TRP A 397 -2.08 1.87 -14.94
CA TRP A 397 -1.53 1.26 -13.73
C TRP A 397 -0.02 1.44 -13.52
N ASN A 398 0.63 2.34 -14.25
CA ASN A 398 1.99 2.77 -13.89
C ASN A 398 1.97 3.43 -12.50
N GLY A 399 0.90 4.17 -12.22
CA GLY A 399 0.62 4.81 -10.95
C GLY A 399 1.23 6.20 -10.84
N THR A 400 0.68 7.01 -9.94
CA THR A 400 1.19 8.33 -9.56
C THR A 400 0.80 8.63 -8.12
N VAL A 401 1.13 9.84 -7.67
CA VAL A 401 0.73 10.38 -6.37
C VAL A 401 -0.04 11.68 -6.59
N VAL A 402 -1.06 11.93 -5.78
CA VAL A 402 -1.80 13.20 -5.76
C VAL A 402 -1.43 13.91 -4.48
N MET A 403 -0.84 15.10 -4.59
CA MET A 403 -0.37 15.88 -3.44
C MET A 403 -1.22 17.13 -3.29
N TYR A 404 -1.79 17.33 -2.10
CA TYR A 404 -2.49 18.57 -1.75
C TYR A 404 -1.63 19.35 -0.76
N THR A 405 -0.84 20.29 -1.28
CA THR A 405 0.05 21.15 -0.49
C THR A 405 -0.58 22.52 -0.25
N ALA A 406 0.03 23.36 0.60
CA ALA A 406 -0.38 24.75 0.76
C ALA A 406 -0.36 25.56 -0.55
N GLY A 407 0.49 25.19 -1.51
CA GLY A 407 0.60 25.82 -2.84
C GLY A 407 -0.41 25.31 -3.87
N GLY A 408 -1.29 24.37 -3.51
CA GLY A 408 -2.29 23.77 -4.39
C GLY A 408 -2.12 22.27 -4.61
N GLY A 409 -2.98 21.71 -5.46
CA GLY A 409 -2.95 20.30 -5.84
C GLY A 409 -1.94 20.04 -6.94
N VAL A 410 -1.00 19.12 -6.71
CA VAL A 410 0.02 18.67 -7.67
C VAL A 410 -0.28 17.22 -8.06
N VAL A 411 -0.39 16.98 -9.37
CA VAL A 411 -0.52 15.63 -9.94
C VAL A 411 0.60 15.45 -10.95
N PRO A 412 1.66 14.69 -10.61
CA PRO A 412 2.76 14.45 -11.53
C PRO A 412 2.31 13.63 -12.75
N GLY A 413 2.82 14.00 -13.92
CA GLY A 413 2.55 13.29 -15.17
C GLY A 413 3.22 11.92 -15.27
N LYS A 414 2.87 11.16 -16.32
CA LYS A 414 3.30 9.76 -16.56
C LYS A 414 4.81 9.51 -16.40
N ASP A 415 5.65 10.45 -16.82
CA ASP A 415 7.11 10.30 -16.83
C ASP A 415 7.80 10.98 -15.64
N ALA A 416 7.07 11.57 -14.68
CA ALA A 416 7.66 12.34 -13.59
C ALA A 416 8.53 11.51 -12.62
N PHE A 417 8.26 10.21 -12.52
CA PHE A 417 8.98 9.27 -11.66
C PHE A 417 9.89 8.32 -12.46
N PHE A 418 10.26 8.73 -13.67
CA PHE A 418 11.06 7.94 -14.59
C PHE A 418 12.33 8.70 -14.98
N ASP A 419 13.48 8.01 -14.98
CA ASP A 419 14.73 8.54 -15.51
C ASP A 419 15.02 7.86 -16.86
N PRO A 420 14.78 8.54 -18.00
CA PRO A 420 14.97 7.96 -19.34
C PRO A 420 16.40 7.52 -19.61
N MET A 421 17.40 8.17 -19.01
CA MET A 421 18.80 7.81 -19.25
C MET A 421 19.19 6.51 -18.54
N LYS A 422 18.52 6.18 -17.41
CA LYS A 422 18.85 5.00 -16.61
C LYS A 422 17.90 3.81 -16.84
N GLU A 423 16.67 4.06 -17.31
CA GLU A 423 15.58 3.08 -17.28
C GLU A 423 14.97 2.80 -18.66
N ALA A 424 15.64 3.16 -19.76
CA ALA A 424 15.17 3.00 -21.15
C ALA A 424 14.81 1.55 -21.56
N ARG A 425 15.28 0.53 -20.83
CA ARG A 425 15.05 -0.90 -21.13
C ARG A 425 13.98 -1.57 -20.25
N ASN A 426 13.37 -0.86 -19.32
CA ASN A 426 12.43 -1.45 -18.36
C ASN A 426 10.97 -1.30 -18.84
N GLU A 427 10.18 -2.38 -18.71
CA GLU A 427 8.74 -2.33 -18.95
C GLU A 427 8.06 -1.48 -17.85
N ARG A 428 7.24 -0.51 -18.27
CA ARG A 428 6.59 0.49 -17.39
C ARG A 428 5.16 0.11 -17.00
N LEU A 429 4.60 -0.93 -17.61
CA LEU A 429 3.18 -1.23 -17.48
C LEU A 429 2.89 -1.83 -16.10
N ALA A 430 1.81 -1.37 -15.47
CA ALA A 430 1.29 -1.93 -14.21
C ALA A 430 2.30 -1.97 -13.03
N ALA A 431 3.11 -0.91 -12.86
CA ALA A 431 4.08 -0.79 -11.77
C ALA A 431 3.46 -0.52 -10.37
N TYR A 432 2.23 0.03 -10.33
CA TYR A 432 1.49 0.40 -9.13
C TYR A 432 2.22 1.41 -8.24
N LEU A 433 2.84 2.44 -8.84
CA LEU A 433 3.39 3.55 -8.06
C LEU A 433 2.27 4.23 -7.25
N GLY A 434 2.57 4.61 -6.00
CA GLY A 434 1.56 5.11 -5.07
C GLY A 434 0.83 4.01 -4.31
N TYR A 435 1.29 2.75 -4.39
CA TYR A 435 0.70 1.68 -3.58
C TYR A 435 0.79 1.99 -2.09
N ASP A 436 1.91 2.58 -1.68
CA ASP A 436 2.07 3.20 -0.38
C ASP A 436 2.83 4.53 -0.52
N VAL A 437 2.57 5.48 0.39
CA VAL A 437 3.14 6.82 0.40
C VAL A 437 3.55 7.20 1.82
N GLN A 438 4.71 7.83 1.96
CA GLN A 438 5.26 8.29 3.23
C GLN A 438 6.05 9.58 3.03
N SER A 439 6.41 10.24 4.14
CA SER A 439 7.36 11.36 4.13
C SER A 439 8.41 11.22 5.22
N ALA A 440 9.60 11.78 4.97
CA ALA A 440 10.70 11.81 5.91
C ALA A 440 11.15 13.25 6.15
N SER A 441 11.28 13.64 7.42
CA SER A 441 11.78 14.95 7.82
C SER A 441 13.30 14.94 7.86
N THR A 442 13.94 15.88 7.17
CA THR A 442 15.40 16.04 7.12
C THR A 442 15.82 17.46 7.47
N SER A 443 17.11 17.67 7.75
CA SER A 443 17.64 19.02 8.02
C SER A 443 17.52 19.99 6.84
N GLU A 444 17.31 19.47 5.62
CA GLU A 444 17.13 20.26 4.40
C GLU A 444 15.66 20.40 3.96
N GLY A 445 14.72 19.88 4.74
CA GLY A 445 13.29 19.86 4.42
C GLY A 445 12.71 18.45 4.28
N GLU A 446 11.49 18.36 3.77
CA GLU A 446 10.76 17.10 3.67
C GLU A 446 11.16 16.30 2.42
N LEU A 447 11.35 14.99 2.58
CA LEU A 447 11.48 14.01 1.51
C LEU A 447 10.17 13.26 1.37
N TYR A 448 9.69 13.10 0.14
CA TYR A 448 8.52 12.29 -0.15
C TYR A 448 8.95 10.92 -0.67
N ILE A 449 8.21 9.88 -0.26
CA ILE A 449 8.55 8.49 -0.50
C ILE A 449 7.31 7.80 -1.06
N THR A 450 7.48 7.04 -2.14
CA THR A 450 6.39 6.23 -2.70
C THR A 450 6.87 4.87 -3.17
N GLY A 451 6.03 3.86 -2.95
CA GLY A 451 6.25 2.48 -3.33
C GLY A 451 5.62 2.12 -4.67
N ALA A 452 6.32 1.30 -5.46
CA ALA A 452 5.84 0.68 -6.69
C ALA A 452 6.16 -0.83 -6.67
N PRO A 453 5.39 -1.65 -5.93
CA PRO A 453 5.74 -3.03 -5.63
C PRO A 453 5.70 -3.98 -6.84
N ARG A 454 5.10 -3.58 -7.95
CA ARG A 454 5.06 -4.36 -9.19
C ARG A 454 6.06 -3.92 -10.25
N TYR A 455 6.79 -2.83 -10.01
CA TYR A 455 7.79 -2.34 -10.96
C TYR A 455 8.81 -3.42 -11.28
N ASN A 456 9.01 -3.71 -12.58
CA ASN A 456 9.92 -4.76 -13.05
C ASN A 456 9.73 -6.11 -12.31
N HIS A 457 8.48 -6.39 -11.91
CA HIS A 457 8.05 -7.54 -11.10
C HIS A 457 8.78 -7.78 -9.78
N THR A 458 9.73 -6.93 -9.40
CA THR A 458 10.59 -7.06 -8.21
C THR A 458 10.22 -6.02 -7.16
N GLY A 459 9.69 -4.87 -7.59
CA GLY A 459 9.31 -3.74 -6.76
C GLY A 459 10.40 -2.69 -6.64
N ARG A 460 10.00 -1.43 -6.41
CA ARG A 460 10.92 -0.32 -6.11
C ARG A 460 10.29 0.69 -5.16
N VAL A 461 11.14 1.51 -4.55
CA VAL A 461 10.74 2.69 -3.76
C VAL A 461 11.43 3.90 -4.35
N VAL A 462 10.68 4.98 -4.57
CA VAL A 462 11.17 6.24 -5.12
C VAL A 462 11.13 7.29 -4.02
N ILE A 463 12.27 7.94 -3.76
CA ILE A 463 12.41 9.07 -2.84
C ILE A 463 12.64 10.33 -3.66
N TYR A 464 11.87 11.38 -3.41
CA TYR A 464 11.85 12.59 -4.23
C TYR A 464 11.54 13.85 -3.41
N ARG A 465 11.78 15.01 -4.02
CA ARG A 465 11.41 16.34 -3.52
C ARG A 465 10.61 17.09 -4.58
N LEU A 466 9.90 18.13 -4.15
CA LEU A 466 9.33 19.13 -5.05
C LEU A 466 10.33 20.28 -5.24
N ASP A 467 10.56 20.70 -6.48
CA ASP A 467 11.30 21.93 -6.76
C ASP A 467 10.43 23.18 -6.57
N ALA A 468 11.00 24.37 -6.77
CA ALA A 468 10.29 25.65 -6.65
C ALA A 468 9.10 25.81 -7.62
N ASN A 469 9.00 24.97 -8.65
CA ASN A 469 7.92 24.95 -9.63
C ASN A 469 6.97 23.75 -9.42
N ASN A 470 7.02 23.09 -8.26
CA ASN A 470 6.25 21.89 -7.93
C ASN A 470 6.52 20.69 -8.86
N ARG A 471 7.73 20.59 -9.45
CA ARG A 471 8.14 19.43 -10.24
C ARG A 471 8.84 18.41 -9.37
N ILE A 472 8.67 17.14 -9.73
CA ILE A 472 9.29 16.01 -9.06
C ILE A 472 10.79 15.97 -9.37
N VAL A 473 11.61 15.98 -8.34
CA VAL A 473 13.05 15.75 -8.42
C VAL A 473 13.39 14.49 -7.65
N ILE A 474 13.73 13.43 -8.38
CA ILE A 474 14.09 12.13 -7.79
C ILE A 474 15.43 12.26 -7.06
N SER A 475 15.42 12.02 -5.75
CA SER A 475 16.60 12.04 -4.89
C SER A 475 17.29 10.68 -4.84
N GLN A 476 16.51 9.59 -4.76
CA GLN A 476 17.02 8.23 -4.68
C GLN A 476 15.98 7.21 -5.15
N ILE A 477 16.44 6.06 -5.66
CA ILE A 477 15.60 4.89 -5.98
C ILE A 477 16.19 3.68 -5.26
N LEU A 478 15.34 2.96 -4.51
CA LEU A 478 15.65 1.67 -3.88
C LEU A 478 15.00 0.56 -4.70
N LYS A 479 15.73 -0.52 -4.99
CA LYS A 479 15.26 -1.62 -5.85
C LYS A 479 15.06 -2.89 -5.03
N GLY A 480 13.98 -3.61 -5.32
CA GLY A 480 13.73 -4.94 -4.78
C GLY A 480 14.65 -6.00 -5.39
N GLU A 481 14.98 -7.03 -4.61
CA GLU A 481 15.95 -8.06 -4.99
C GLU A 481 15.29 -9.30 -5.63
N GLN A 482 14.04 -9.61 -5.26
CA GLN A 482 13.38 -10.87 -5.63
C GLN A 482 12.06 -10.60 -6.37
N ILE A 483 11.86 -11.31 -7.49
CA ILE A 483 10.63 -11.27 -8.26
C ILE A 483 9.43 -11.72 -7.41
N GLY A 484 8.32 -11.01 -7.51
CA GLY A 484 7.10 -11.30 -6.76
C GLY A 484 7.18 -10.95 -5.26
N SER A 485 8.31 -10.46 -4.75
CA SER A 485 8.46 -10.14 -3.32
C SER A 485 7.59 -8.99 -2.83
N TYR A 486 7.06 -8.21 -3.77
CA TYR A 486 6.21 -7.05 -3.52
C TYR A 486 6.94 -5.94 -2.74
N PHE A 487 8.24 -5.78 -2.97
CA PHE A 487 9.09 -4.81 -2.29
C PHE A 487 8.59 -3.37 -2.49
N GLY A 488 8.36 -2.65 -1.39
CA GLY A 488 7.83 -1.30 -1.42
C GLY A 488 6.31 -1.23 -1.33
N SER A 489 5.62 -2.32 -0.95
CA SER A 489 4.17 -2.30 -0.73
C SER A 489 3.76 -1.73 0.63
N VAL A 490 4.70 -1.65 1.57
CA VAL A 490 4.51 -1.08 2.91
C VAL A 490 5.75 -0.29 3.26
N LEU A 491 5.58 0.95 3.66
CA LEU A 491 6.60 1.94 3.96
C LEU A 491 6.30 2.54 5.32
N GLN A 492 7.31 2.63 6.18
CA GLN A 492 7.19 3.34 7.43
C GLN A 492 8.47 4.08 7.76
N THR A 493 8.35 5.38 7.98
CA THR A 493 9.43 6.23 8.48
C THR A 493 9.37 6.32 9.99
N VAL A 494 10.53 6.38 10.64
CA VAL A 494 10.63 6.42 12.10
C VAL A 494 11.72 7.41 12.50
N ASP A 495 11.36 8.36 13.36
CA ASP A 495 12.28 9.13 14.19
C ASP A 495 12.47 8.33 15.48
N VAL A 496 13.63 7.70 15.65
CA VAL A 496 13.87 6.76 16.76
C VAL A 496 14.26 7.52 18.01
N ASN A 497 15.12 8.54 17.90
CA ASN A 497 15.61 9.32 19.04
C ASN A 497 14.78 10.55 19.41
N LYS A 498 13.62 10.75 18.77
CA LYS A 498 12.70 11.87 19.02
C LYS A 498 13.35 13.22 18.76
N ASP A 499 14.28 13.31 17.81
CA ASP A 499 14.95 14.57 17.44
C ASP A 499 14.19 15.38 16.36
N SER A 500 12.97 14.94 16.01
CA SER A 500 12.10 15.46 14.95
C SER A 500 12.63 15.24 13.53
N LEU A 501 13.75 14.53 13.37
CA LEU A 501 14.28 14.10 12.07
C LEU A 501 14.05 12.60 11.92
N THR A 502 13.78 12.19 10.68
CA THR A 502 13.60 10.76 10.38
C THR A 502 14.96 10.07 10.39
N ASP A 503 15.10 9.03 11.22
CA ASP A 503 16.30 8.19 11.29
C ASP A 503 16.24 7.02 10.32
N LEU A 504 15.09 6.34 10.27
CA LEU A 504 14.91 5.08 9.57
C LEU A 504 13.76 5.13 8.56
N LEU A 505 13.93 4.39 7.47
CA LEU A 505 12.87 3.96 6.56
C LEU A 505 12.84 2.44 6.56
N LEU A 506 11.69 1.88 6.94
CA LEU A 506 11.41 0.46 6.83
C LEU A 506 10.62 0.20 5.55
N VAL A 507 11.07 -0.78 4.76
CA VAL A 507 10.43 -1.19 3.51
C VAL A 507 10.00 -2.64 3.60
N GLY A 508 8.70 -2.90 3.54
CA GLY A 508 8.11 -4.22 3.52
C GLY A 508 8.19 -4.89 2.15
N ALA A 509 8.44 -6.19 2.17
CA ALA A 509 8.32 -7.12 1.05
C ALA A 509 7.58 -8.39 1.56
N PRO A 510 6.27 -8.28 1.85
CA PRO A 510 5.52 -9.33 2.54
C PRO A 510 5.40 -10.63 1.74
N MET A 511 5.52 -10.57 0.41
CA MET A 511 5.48 -11.75 -0.46
C MET A 511 6.89 -12.31 -0.75
N TYR A 512 7.92 -11.86 -0.02
CA TYR A 512 9.26 -12.42 -0.15
C TYR A 512 9.24 -13.92 0.15
N MET A 513 9.67 -14.72 -0.82
CA MET A 513 9.73 -16.17 -0.74
C MET A 513 10.97 -16.63 0.01
N GLY A 514 10.75 -17.39 1.07
CA GLY A 514 11.77 -18.03 1.89
C GLY A 514 12.44 -19.22 1.19
N PRO A 515 13.45 -19.82 1.83
CA PRO A 515 14.19 -20.96 1.27
C PRO A 515 13.32 -22.20 1.06
N GLU A 516 12.22 -22.34 1.81
CA GLU A 516 11.28 -23.45 1.69
C GLU A 516 10.12 -23.16 0.71
N LYS A 517 10.22 -22.09 -0.08
CA LYS A 517 9.16 -21.57 -0.97
C LYS A 517 7.89 -21.15 -0.23
N ASP A 518 8.04 -20.79 1.03
CA ASP A 518 7.03 -20.18 1.87
C ASP A 518 6.99 -18.65 1.67
N GLU A 519 5.83 -18.03 1.77
CA GLU A 519 5.68 -16.56 1.78
C GLU A 519 6.15 -16.00 3.14
N GLN A 520 7.44 -16.14 3.43
CA GLN A 520 8.05 -15.75 4.69
C GLN A 520 7.81 -14.25 4.96
N GLY A 521 7.99 -13.42 3.92
CA GLY A 521 8.01 -11.97 4.05
C GLY A 521 9.30 -11.45 4.69
N ARG A 522 9.58 -10.17 4.44
CA ARG A 522 10.84 -9.53 4.82
C ARG A 522 10.64 -8.03 5.00
N VAL A 523 11.37 -7.43 5.94
CA VAL A 523 11.42 -5.96 6.10
C VAL A 523 12.87 -5.49 6.03
N TYR A 524 13.14 -4.54 5.14
CA TYR A 524 14.45 -3.93 4.94
C TYR A 524 14.52 -2.64 5.75
N VAL A 525 15.57 -2.48 6.54
CA VAL A 525 15.80 -1.28 7.36
C VAL A 525 16.85 -0.43 6.68
N TYR A 526 16.47 0.79 6.31
CA TYR A 526 17.36 1.78 5.73
C TYR A 526 17.56 2.92 6.72
N ARG A 527 18.81 3.34 6.90
CA ARG A 527 19.18 4.46 7.74
C ARG A 527 19.43 5.72 6.90
N LEU A 528 18.88 6.84 7.34
CA LEU A 528 19.12 8.13 6.70
C LEU A 528 20.51 8.66 7.06
N LYS A 529 21.37 8.84 6.04
CA LYS A 529 22.66 9.52 6.15
C LYS A 529 22.84 10.46 4.96
N ASN A 530 23.21 11.72 5.20
CA ASN A 530 23.42 12.72 4.15
C ASN A 530 22.26 12.79 3.14
N ASN A 531 21.01 12.79 3.64
CA ASN A 531 19.77 12.79 2.84
C ASN A 531 19.61 11.61 1.88
N LYS A 532 20.29 10.49 2.14
CA LYS A 532 20.12 9.22 1.43
C LYS A 532 19.88 8.09 2.41
N PHE A 533 19.02 7.18 2.01
CA PHE A 533 18.70 5.97 2.74
C PHE A 533 19.69 4.86 2.38
N GLU A 534 20.54 4.47 3.32
CA GLU A 534 21.50 3.38 3.19
C GLU A 534 20.94 2.12 3.85
N HIS A 535 20.98 0.97 3.17
CA HIS A 535 20.55 -0.30 3.76
C HIS A 535 21.46 -0.66 4.94
N GLU A 536 20.87 -0.89 6.12
CA GLU A 536 21.60 -1.23 7.34
C GLU A 536 21.53 -2.74 7.61
N TYR A 537 20.32 -3.29 7.63
CA TYR A 537 20.07 -4.74 7.81
C TYR A 537 18.63 -5.08 7.42
N THR A 538 18.28 -6.36 7.58
CA THR A 538 16.99 -6.93 7.18
C THR A 538 16.39 -7.75 8.31
N LEU A 539 15.14 -7.47 8.64
CA LEU A 539 14.35 -8.17 9.66
C LEU A 539 13.59 -9.34 9.03
N LYS A 540 13.46 -10.42 9.81
CA LYS A 540 12.80 -11.67 9.41
C LYS A 540 11.89 -12.20 10.53
N PRO A 541 10.79 -12.88 10.20
CA PRO A 541 9.95 -13.55 11.19
C PRO A 541 10.65 -14.79 11.75
N ILE A 542 9.99 -15.46 12.70
CA ILE A 542 10.37 -16.80 13.12
C ILE A 542 10.20 -17.76 11.92
N ASN A 543 11.08 -18.75 11.80
CA ASN A 543 10.97 -19.75 10.73
C ASN A 543 9.70 -20.58 10.93
N GLN A 544 8.90 -20.68 9.88
CA GLN A 544 7.70 -21.51 9.87
C GLN A 544 7.96 -22.77 9.08
N SER A 545 7.42 -23.89 9.56
CA SER A 545 7.46 -25.16 8.84
C SER A 545 6.18 -25.30 8.02
N CYS A 546 6.34 -25.32 6.71
CA CYS A 546 5.22 -25.53 5.80
C CYS A 546 4.89 -27.00 5.63
N CYS A 547 3.60 -27.30 5.53
CA CYS A 547 3.15 -28.66 5.30
C CYS A 547 3.37 -29.00 3.83
N THR A 548 4.21 -30.00 3.58
CA THR A 548 4.35 -30.60 2.24
C THR A 548 3.65 -31.95 2.22
N LEU A 549 3.38 -32.49 1.02
CA LEU A 549 2.81 -33.84 0.82
C LEU A 549 3.57 -34.97 1.57
N GLN A 550 4.78 -34.70 2.06
CA GLN A 550 5.62 -35.66 2.80
C GLN A 550 5.66 -35.41 4.33
N SER A 551 5.04 -34.34 4.83
CA SER A 551 5.10 -33.95 6.25
C SER A 551 4.02 -34.65 7.08
N ALA A 552 4.25 -35.92 7.45
CA ALA A 552 3.36 -36.64 8.37
C ALA A 552 3.33 -35.96 9.76
N GLY A 553 2.16 -35.46 10.19
CA GLY A 553 1.97 -34.81 11.49
C GLY A 553 1.95 -33.27 11.46
N CYS A 554 1.84 -32.66 10.28
CA CYS A 554 1.85 -31.22 10.12
C CYS A 554 0.51 -30.55 10.52
N THR A 555 0.59 -29.42 11.23
CA THR A 555 -0.57 -28.72 11.80
C THR A 555 -1.12 -27.57 10.95
N ASN A 556 -0.31 -26.96 10.08
CA ASN A 556 -0.72 -25.79 9.27
C ASN A 556 -1.47 -26.24 8.01
N LYS A 557 -2.77 -25.99 7.92
CA LYS A 557 -3.59 -26.52 6.82
C LYS A 557 -3.86 -25.51 5.72
N ASN A 558 -3.70 -24.22 5.98
CA ASN A 558 -4.07 -23.17 5.05
C ASN A 558 -2.89 -22.74 4.17
N GLU A 559 -3.17 -22.58 2.87
CA GLU A 559 -2.27 -21.96 1.90
C GLU A 559 -2.69 -20.50 1.62
N PRO A 560 -1.76 -19.61 1.25
CA PRO A 560 -0.33 -19.84 1.16
C PRO A 560 0.30 -19.97 2.55
N CYS A 561 1.30 -20.84 2.66
CA CYS A 561 2.07 -21.02 3.88
C CYS A 561 3.18 -19.95 3.97
N GLY A 562 3.42 -19.46 5.19
CA GLY A 562 4.39 -18.40 5.46
C GLY A 562 3.85 -17.40 6.48
N ALA A 563 4.64 -16.38 6.79
CA ALA A 563 4.25 -15.36 7.77
C ALA A 563 3.61 -14.12 7.15
N ARG A 564 3.94 -13.85 5.87
CA ARG A 564 3.79 -12.53 5.24
C ARG A 564 4.29 -11.39 6.13
N PHE A 565 5.44 -11.59 6.74
CA PHE A 565 6.05 -10.61 7.65
C PHE A 565 6.33 -9.30 6.91
N GLY A 566 5.90 -8.18 7.50
CA GLY A 566 5.97 -6.86 6.87
C GLY A 566 4.72 -6.47 6.09
N THR A 567 3.58 -7.16 6.32
CA THR A 567 2.27 -6.75 5.75
C THR A 567 1.74 -5.46 6.38
N ALA A 568 2.12 -5.21 7.64
CA ALA A 568 1.89 -3.94 8.32
C ALA A 568 3.16 -3.56 9.06
N ILE A 569 3.52 -2.28 9.02
CA ILE A 569 4.63 -1.71 9.79
C ILE A 569 4.11 -0.42 10.40
N ALA A 570 4.22 -0.28 11.72
CA ALA A 570 3.80 0.92 12.43
C ALA A 570 4.96 1.45 13.28
N ALA A 571 5.26 2.74 13.14
CA ALA A 571 6.03 3.45 14.15
C ALA A 571 5.13 3.56 15.38
N VAL A 572 5.59 3.04 16.49
CA VAL A 572 4.89 3.13 17.76
C VAL A 572 5.70 4.02 18.68
N THR A 573 5.03 4.85 19.46
CA THR A 573 5.73 5.64 20.47
C THR A 573 6.36 4.71 21.50
N ASP A 574 7.42 5.19 22.14
CA ASP A 574 8.20 4.50 23.16
C ASP A 574 7.36 3.65 24.12
N LEU A 575 7.38 2.33 23.92
CA LEU A 575 6.58 1.39 24.71
C LEU A 575 7.27 1.08 26.03
N ASN A 576 8.60 1.03 26.08
CA ASN A 576 9.37 0.57 27.23
C ASN A 576 9.94 1.71 28.11
N LEU A 577 9.58 2.95 27.79
CA LEU A 577 10.00 4.19 28.44
C LEU A 577 11.53 4.32 28.50
N ASP A 578 12.25 3.95 27.44
CA ASP A 578 13.71 4.10 27.35
C ASP A 578 14.18 5.38 26.65
N GLY A 579 13.23 6.17 26.16
CA GLY A 579 13.46 7.43 25.45
C GLY A 579 13.39 7.28 23.93
N TYR A 580 13.37 6.07 23.38
CA TYR A 580 13.37 5.83 21.94
C TYR A 580 12.00 5.35 21.43
N ASN A 581 11.61 5.77 20.23
CA ASN A 581 10.43 5.22 19.59
C ASN A 581 10.69 3.81 19.08
N ASP A 582 9.65 2.99 19.13
CA ASP A 582 9.68 1.57 18.82
C ASP A 582 8.96 1.29 17.48
N VAL A 583 9.04 0.05 17.01
CA VAL A 583 8.38 -0.37 15.75
C VAL A 583 7.64 -1.67 15.94
N ALA A 584 6.39 -1.72 15.46
CA ALA A 584 5.59 -2.94 15.40
C ALA A 584 5.46 -3.43 13.95
N ILE A 585 5.64 -4.73 13.73
CA ILE A 585 5.59 -5.37 12.40
C ILE A 585 4.65 -6.57 12.43
N GLY A 586 3.68 -6.56 11.52
CA GLY A 586 2.66 -7.60 11.38
C GLY A 586 3.11 -8.79 10.52
N ALA A 587 2.70 -9.97 10.93
CA ALA A 587 2.85 -11.24 10.22
C ALA A 587 1.50 -12.00 10.22
N PRO A 588 0.51 -11.52 9.45
CA PRO A 588 -0.87 -12.00 9.54
C PRO A 588 -1.05 -13.49 9.20
N PHE A 589 -0.13 -14.09 8.44
CA PHE A 589 -0.30 -15.48 7.98
C PHE A 589 0.35 -16.49 8.93
N GLU A 590 1.12 -16.01 9.91
CA GLU A 590 1.75 -16.83 10.92
C GLU A 590 0.74 -17.66 11.73
N ASN A 591 1.17 -18.84 12.20
CA ASN A 591 0.36 -19.75 13.00
C ASN A 591 -0.95 -20.21 12.32
N ASP A 592 -0.88 -20.54 11.02
CA ASP A 592 -2.02 -21.01 10.21
C ASP A 592 -3.10 -19.93 10.04
N HIS A 593 -2.69 -18.74 9.60
CA HIS A 593 -3.55 -17.57 9.35
C HIS A 593 -4.20 -16.96 10.60
N ARG A 594 -3.73 -17.36 11.79
CA ARG A 594 -4.11 -16.71 13.06
C ARG A 594 -3.39 -15.38 13.27
N GLY A 595 -2.19 -15.24 12.70
CA GLY A 595 -1.39 -14.03 12.70
C GLY A 595 -0.44 -13.87 13.89
N ALA A 596 0.37 -12.83 13.85
CA ALA A 596 1.33 -12.46 14.88
C ALA A 596 1.82 -11.02 14.69
N VAL A 597 2.37 -10.43 15.75
CA VAL A 597 3.01 -9.12 15.71
C VAL A 597 4.37 -9.18 16.41
N TYR A 598 5.36 -8.54 15.79
CA TYR A 598 6.71 -8.41 16.31
C TYR A 598 6.96 -6.96 16.72
N ILE A 599 7.54 -6.74 17.89
CA ILE A 599 7.88 -5.41 18.38
C ILE A 599 9.39 -5.31 18.46
N TYR A 600 9.93 -4.25 17.87
CA TYR A 600 11.35 -3.95 17.82
C TYR A 600 11.60 -2.65 18.58
N HIS A 601 12.40 -2.71 19.65
CA HIS A 601 12.71 -1.52 20.43
C HIS A 601 13.77 -0.65 19.75
N GLY A 602 13.61 0.66 19.91
CA GLY A 602 14.59 1.66 19.50
C GLY A 602 15.89 1.59 20.31
N ASP A 603 17.01 1.86 19.67
CA ASP A 603 18.30 2.11 20.33
C ASP A 603 19.04 3.18 19.54
N GLN A 604 19.09 4.39 20.10
CA GLN A 604 19.70 5.56 19.45
C GLN A 604 19.01 5.90 18.12
N LYS A 605 19.65 5.58 17.01
CA LYS A 605 19.17 5.83 15.63
C LYS A 605 18.93 4.51 14.87
N SER A 606 18.76 3.39 15.58
CA SER A 606 18.52 2.05 15.00
C SER A 606 17.58 1.23 15.90
N LEU A 607 17.39 -0.05 15.59
CA LEU A 607 16.53 -0.99 16.32
C LEU A 607 17.37 -2.14 16.89
N LYS A 608 16.93 -2.78 17.97
CA LYS A 608 17.73 -3.81 18.64
C LYS A 608 16.96 -4.98 19.22
N GLU A 609 16.11 -4.73 20.19
CA GLU A 609 15.46 -5.81 20.94
C GLU A 609 14.18 -6.24 20.23
N LYS A 610 13.94 -7.55 20.16
CA LYS A 610 12.79 -8.13 19.47
C LYS A 610 11.91 -8.85 20.49
N PHE A 611 10.65 -8.44 20.55
CA PHE A 611 9.59 -9.18 21.20
C PHE A 611 8.56 -9.70 20.18
N HIS A 612 7.83 -10.74 20.57
CA HIS A 612 6.86 -11.42 19.72
C HIS A 612 5.55 -11.64 20.50
N ILE A 613 4.46 -11.06 19.98
CA ILE A 613 3.10 -11.32 20.42
C ILE A 613 2.55 -12.45 19.52
N PRO A 614 2.44 -13.69 20.04
CA PRO A 614 1.83 -14.77 19.29
C PRO A 614 0.34 -14.47 19.07
N ALA A 615 -0.25 -15.12 18.05
CA ALA A 615 -1.62 -14.96 17.58
C ALA A 615 -2.65 -14.41 18.59
N GLY A 616 -3.22 -13.24 18.29
CA GLY A 616 -4.41 -12.71 18.95
C GLY A 616 -5.74 -13.23 18.38
N GLY A 617 -5.71 -13.84 17.19
CA GLY A 617 -6.89 -14.41 16.53
C GLY A 617 -7.08 -15.91 16.81
N ASP A 618 -8.33 -16.36 16.80
CA ASP A 618 -8.69 -17.78 16.91
C ASP A 618 -8.54 -18.55 15.59
N GLY A 619 -8.36 -17.85 14.46
CA GLY A 619 -8.22 -18.44 13.13
C GLY A 619 -9.57 -18.83 12.49
N GLU A 620 -10.68 -18.57 13.17
CA GLU A 620 -12.03 -18.84 12.68
C GLU A 620 -12.83 -17.54 12.56
N LYS A 621 -13.02 -16.84 13.68
CA LYS A 621 -13.73 -15.55 13.76
C LYS A 621 -12.80 -14.38 13.53
N VAL A 622 -11.58 -14.46 14.04
CA VAL A 622 -10.53 -13.45 13.85
C VAL A 622 -9.36 -14.10 13.12
N LYS A 623 -9.15 -13.69 11.87
CA LYS A 623 -8.07 -14.15 11.00
C LYS A 623 -7.10 -13.02 10.74
N PHE A 624 -5.87 -13.34 10.33
CA PHE A 624 -4.90 -12.35 9.87
C PHE A 624 -4.57 -11.29 10.92
N PHE A 625 -4.44 -11.67 12.18
CA PHE A 625 -4.04 -10.75 13.25
C PHE A 625 -2.67 -10.12 12.95
N GLY A 626 -2.58 -8.80 13.01
CA GLY A 626 -1.40 -8.06 12.53
C GLY A 626 -1.52 -7.58 11.08
N GLN A 627 -2.72 -7.62 10.50
CA GLN A 627 -3.01 -7.03 9.19
C GLN A 627 -2.95 -5.49 9.22
N SER A 628 -3.28 -4.88 10.36
CA SER A 628 -3.15 -3.45 10.60
C SER A 628 -2.72 -3.20 12.04
N ILE A 629 -1.92 -2.15 12.27
CA ILE A 629 -1.35 -1.85 13.58
C ILE A 629 -1.30 -0.33 13.76
N HIS A 630 -1.63 0.16 14.95
CA HIS A 630 -1.48 1.55 15.33
C HIS A 630 -1.18 1.66 16.83
N GLY A 631 -0.23 2.50 17.24
CA GLY A 631 0.18 2.62 18.64
C GLY A 631 0.94 3.91 18.92
N VAL A 632 0.21 5.02 19.01
CA VAL A 632 0.80 6.37 19.17
C VAL A 632 0.24 7.14 20.37
N MET A 633 -0.76 6.56 21.06
CA MET A 633 -1.37 7.19 22.21
C MET A 633 -1.54 6.23 23.38
N ASP A 634 -1.57 6.81 24.56
CA ASP A 634 -2.03 6.19 25.79
C ASP A 634 -3.58 6.19 25.78
N LEU A 635 -4.21 5.02 25.82
CA LEU A 635 -5.65 4.88 25.79
C LEU A 635 -6.29 4.68 27.17
N ASN A 636 -5.56 4.20 28.18
CA ASN A 636 -6.07 3.96 29.54
C ASN A 636 -5.72 5.09 30.55
N GLY A 637 -4.86 6.03 30.17
CA GLY A 637 -4.41 7.15 30.99
C GLY A 637 -3.27 6.82 31.96
N ASP A 638 -2.56 5.69 31.80
CA ASP A 638 -1.48 5.26 32.69
C ASP A 638 -0.10 5.89 32.36
N GLY A 639 -0.04 6.72 31.31
CA GLY A 639 1.18 7.40 30.87
C GLY A 639 2.04 6.59 29.91
N ILE A 640 1.62 5.39 29.52
CA ILE A 640 2.34 4.53 28.56
C ILE A 640 1.51 4.39 27.28
N THR A 641 2.21 4.32 26.15
CA THR A 641 1.54 4.12 24.87
C THR A 641 0.93 2.72 24.78
N ASP A 642 -0.31 2.64 24.31
CA ASP A 642 -0.98 1.37 24.04
C ASP A 642 -0.89 0.98 22.56
N ILE A 643 -1.02 -0.31 22.27
CA ILE A 643 -0.96 -0.83 20.90
C ILE A 643 -2.28 -1.45 20.49
N THR A 644 -2.81 -1.01 19.35
CA THR A 644 -4.00 -1.58 18.71
C THR A 644 -3.59 -2.40 17.48
N ILE A 645 -4.09 -3.63 17.41
CA ILE A 645 -3.79 -4.58 16.33
C ILE A 645 -5.10 -5.07 15.73
N GLY A 646 -5.24 -4.92 14.42
CA GLY A 646 -6.37 -5.42 13.63
C GLY A 646 -6.08 -6.76 12.96
N GLY A 647 -7.14 -7.55 12.79
CA GLY A 647 -7.25 -8.69 11.89
C GLY A 647 -8.62 -8.69 11.24
N LEU A 648 -8.89 -9.57 10.28
CA LEU A 648 -10.23 -9.68 9.72
C LEU A 648 -11.17 -10.33 10.74
N GLY A 649 -12.30 -9.69 11.00
CA GLY A 649 -13.32 -10.09 11.99
C GLY A 649 -13.10 -9.53 13.40
N GLY A 650 -12.01 -8.79 13.65
CA GLY A 650 -11.80 -8.17 14.96
C GLY A 650 -10.53 -7.35 15.10
N ALA A 651 -10.46 -6.56 16.17
CA ALA A 651 -9.27 -5.83 16.58
C ALA A 651 -9.07 -5.95 18.09
N SER A 652 -7.83 -5.91 18.54
CA SER A 652 -7.49 -5.98 19.95
C SER A 652 -6.56 -4.83 20.34
N LEU A 653 -6.89 -4.20 21.45
CA LEU A 653 -6.11 -3.18 22.13
C LEU A 653 -5.38 -3.83 23.30
N PHE A 654 -4.06 -3.73 23.29
CA PHE A 654 -3.19 -4.24 24.34
C PHE A 654 -2.63 -3.08 25.16
N TRP A 655 -2.71 -3.25 26.47
CA TRP A 655 -2.18 -2.29 27.43
C TRP A 655 -0.69 -2.48 27.60
N SER A 656 0.06 -1.40 27.56
CA SER A 656 1.44 -1.44 28.04
C SER A 656 1.47 -1.44 29.57
N ARG A 657 2.52 -2.00 30.15
CA ARG A 657 2.75 -2.11 31.59
C ARG A 657 4.03 -1.38 31.95
N ASP A 658 4.12 -0.98 33.21
CA ASP A 658 5.32 -0.34 33.74
C ASP A 658 6.56 -1.22 33.58
N VAL A 659 7.64 -0.59 33.15
CA VAL A 659 8.97 -1.20 33.08
C VAL A 659 9.76 -0.79 34.32
N ALA A 660 10.41 -1.76 34.94
CA ALA A 660 11.28 -1.52 36.08
C ALA A 660 12.74 -1.88 35.75
N GLU A 661 13.65 -0.99 36.13
CA GLU A 661 15.09 -1.18 36.03
C GLU A 661 15.64 -1.75 37.34
N LEU A 662 16.43 -2.82 37.22
CA LEU A 662 17.14 -3.41 38.34
C LEU A 662 18.65 -3.31 38.13
N TYR A 663 19.30 -2.47 38.94
CA TYR A 663 20.75 -2.37 38.97
C TYR A 663 21.33 -3.22 40.11
N ALA A 664 22.11 -4.25 39.75
CA ALA A 664 22.80 -5.11 40.71
C ALA A 664 24.30 -4.81 40.74
N ASN A 665 24.85 -4.58 41.94
CA ASN A 665 26.27 -4.39 42.16
C ASN A 665 26.79 -5.36 43.24
N MET A 666 27.86 -6.09 42.93
CA MET A 666 28.45 -7.10 43.80
C MET A 666 29.89 -6.69 44.16
N THR A 667 30.20 -6.70 45.45
CA THR A 667 31.52 -6.33 45.98
C THR A 667 32.05 -7.43 46.89
N PHE A 668 33.37 -7.62 46.91
CA PHE A 668 34.04 -8.67 47.66
C PHE A 668 35.02 -8.06 48.67
N ASN A 669 35.00 -8.59 49.90
CA ASN A 669 35.94 -8.24 50.94
C ASN A 669 36.51 -9.53 51.58
N PRO A 670 37.81 -9.83 51.40
CA PRO A 670 38.80 -9.03 50.67
C PRO A 670 38.57 -9.01 49.16
N SER A 671 39.00 -7.94 48.49
CA SER A 671 38.92 -7.82 47.03
C SER A 671 39.90 -8.74 46.30
N LYS A 672 40.90 -9.27 47.02
CA LYS A 672 41.85 -10.29 46.55
C LYS A 672 42.06 -11.32 47.65
N VAL A 673 42.06 -12.59 47.27
CA VAL A 673 42.28 -13.69 48.22
C VAL A 673 43.78 -13.94 48.34
N ASN A 674 44.35 -13.66 49.50
CA ASN A 674 45.74 -13.95 49.83
C ASN A 674 45.82 -15.07 50.88
N LEU A 675 46.34 -16.23 50.47
CA LEU A 675 46.45 -17.45 51.30
C LEU A 675 47.33 -17.28 52.55
N GLN A 676 48.18 -16.25 52.60
CA GLN A 676 49.13 -16.00 53.70
C GLN A 676 48.62 -14.98 54.74
N GLN A 677 47.47 -14.35 54.50
CA GLN A 677 46.95 -13.26 55.32
C GLN A 677 45.98 -13.81 56.36
N THR A 678 46.26 -13.61 57.65
CA THR A 678 45.50 -14.18 58.78
C THR A 678 44.22 -13.42 59.12
N GLU A 679 44.09 -12.16 58.68
CA GLU A 679 42.97 -11.25 59.00
C GLU A 679 41.59 -11.71 58.45
N HIS A 680 41.58 -12.62 57.47
CA HIS A 680 40.36 -13.11 56.82
C HIS A 680 40.17 -14.62 56.97
N GLN A 681 40.90 -15.25 57.91
CA GLN A 681 40.70 -16.65 58.26
C GLN A 681 39.43 -16.82 59.11
N CYS A 682 38.66 -17.85 58.79
CA CYS A 682 37.48 -18.24 59.53
C CYS A 682 37.50 -19.76 59.73
N GLU A 683 36.81 -20.21 60.79
CA GLU A 683 36.70 -21.62 61.14
C GLU A 683 35.24 -22.04 61.04
N HIS A 684 34.95 -22.98 60.13
CA HIS A 684 33.60 -23.53 59.95
C HIS A 684 33.70 -25.06 59.85
N GLY A 685 33.06 -25.78 60.79
CA GLY A 685 33.08 -27.25 60.84
C GLY A 685 34.49 -27.86 60.98
N ASN A 686 35.31 -27.37 61.91
CA ASN A 686 36.71 -27.79 62.15
C ASN A 686 37.69 -27.61 60.97
N ARG A 687 37.34 -26.80 59.97
CA ARG A 687 38.22 -26.42 58.85
C ARG A 687 38.54 -24.93 58.93
N LYS A 688 39.84 -24.60 59.07
CA LYS A 688 40.34 -23.23 58.94
C LYS A 688 40.61 -22.93 57.47
N SER A 689 39.95 -21.91 56.94
CA SER A 689 40.17 -21.44 55.58
C SER A 689 39.88 -19.95 55.46
N ILE A 690 40.09 -19.38 54.29
CA ILE A 690 39.81 -17.97 54.02
C ILE A 690 38.32 -17.78 53.74
N CYS A 691 37.72 -16.87 54.51
CA CYS A 691 36.38 -16.36 54.26
C CYS A 691 36.44 -15.11 53.39
N VAL A 692 35.56 -15.07 52.40
CA VAL A 692 35.29 -13.86 51.62
C VAL A 692 33.85 -13.43 51.90
N LYS A 693 33.71 -12.20 52.36
CA LYS A 693 32.42 -11.52 52.53
C LYS A 693 32.05 -10.90 51.19
N THR A 694 30.97 -11.36 50.59
CA THR A 694 30.36 -10.72 49.42
C THR A 694 29.18 -9.86 49.83
N LYS A 695 29.14 -8.61 49.37
CA LYS A 695 28.01 -7.70 49.53
C LYS A 695 27.38 -7.47 48.16
N LEU A 696 26.13 -7.89 48.02
CA LEU A 696 25.32 -7.74 46.83
C LEU A 696 24.25 -6.68 47.10
N CYS A 697 24.23 -5.62 46.31
CA CYS A 697 23.28 -4.54 46.42
C CYS A 697 22.41 -4.47 45.16
N PHE A 698 21.11 -4.37 45.35
CA PHE A 698 20.12 -4.16 44.32
C PHE A 698 19.55 -2.75 44.46
N THR A 699 19.47 -2.02 43.36
CA THR A 699 18.74 -0.74 43.27
C THR A 699 17.60 -0.97 42.29
N TYR A 700 16.38 -0.72 42.72
CA TYR A 700 15.16 -0.94 41.94
C TYR A 700 14.50 0.40 41.66
N ARG A 701 14.16 0.64 40.39
CA ARG A 701 13.50 1.85 39.96
C ARG A 701 12.44 1.56 38.91
N VAL A 702 11.22 2.01 39.13
CA VAL A 702 10.14 1.99 38.12
C VAL A 702 10.31 3.21 37.21
N LYS A 703 10.15 3.02 35.90
CA LYS A 703 10.35 4.10 34.91
C LYS A 703 9.15 5.03 34.74
N SER A 704 7.95 4.59 35.09
CA SER A 704 6.73 5.37 34.92
C SER A 704 6.67 6.56 35.87
N ASP A 705 6.26 7.72 35.33
CA ASP A 705 6.11 8.98 36.08
C ASP A 705 4.77 9.07 36.83
N GLN A 706 3.83 8.15 36.58
CA GLN A 706 2.55 8.07 37.27
C GLN A 706 2.69 7.29 38.59
N PRO A 707 2.10 7.77 39.70
CA PRO A 707 2.20 7.09 40.99
C PRO A 707 1.43 5.76 40.95
N THR A 708 2.16 4.66 40.73
CA THR A 708 1.60 3.31 40.77
C THR A 708 1.25 2.91 42.20
N VAL A 709 0.12 2.23 42.37
CA VAL A 709 -0.47 1.90 43.69
C VAL A 709 0.34 0.85 44.46
N ASP A 710 1.16 0.05 43.77
CA ASP A 710 2.01 -0.97 44.40
C ASP A 710 3.41 -0.98 43.75
N THR A 711 4.32 -0.21 44.34
CA THR A 711 5.72 -0.09 43.90
C THR A 711 6.63 -1.15 44.50
N THR A 712 6.05 -2.20 45.10
CA THR A 712 6.81 -3.26 45.78
C THR A 712 7.04 -4.46 44.86
N ALA A 713 8.28 -4.93 44.80
CA ALA A 713 8.66 -6.09 43.99
C ALA A 713 9.22 -7.22 44.84
N ASN A 714 8.68 -8.42 44.66
CA ASN A 714 9.21 -9.64 45.28
C ASN A 714 10.35 -10.19 44.44
N MET A 715 11.58 -10.07 44.95
CA MET A 715 12.79 -10.52 44.28
C MET A 715 13.24 -11.87 44.80
N THR A 716 13.53 -12.78 43.87
CA THR A 716 14.23 -14.04 44.15
C THR A 716 15.54 -14.03 43.38
N TYR A 717 16.67 -14.08 44.07
CA TYR A 717 17.98 -14.14 43.41
C TYR A 717 18.75 -15.39 43.83
N THR A 718 19.61 -15.84 42.93
CA THR A 718 20.51 -16.97 43.15
C THR A 718 21.95 -16.50 42.95
N ILE A 719 22.83 -16.81 43.89
CA ILE A 719 24.28 -16.69 43.69
C ILE A 719 24.88 -18.09 43.53
N THR A 720 25.70 -18.28 42.50
CA THR A 720 26.45 -19.53 42.26
C THR A 720 27.93 -19.22 42.22
N LEU A 721 28.72 -19.89 43.07
CA LEU A 721 30.18 -19.79 43.09
C LEU A 721 30.76 -20.72 42.01
N ASP A 722 31.80 -20.25 41.31
CA ASP A 722 32.50 -21.01 40.27
C ASP A 722 31.55 -21.68 39.25
N SER A 723 30.55 -20.93 38.76
CA SER A 723 29.47 -21.45 37.88
C SER A 723 29.96 -22.19 36.63
N LEU A 724 31.11 -21.79 36.09
CA LEU A 724 31.72 -22.38 34.89
C LEU A 724 32.63 -23.59 35.18
N ARG A 725 32.84 -23.96 36.45
CA ARG A 725 33.72 -25.09 36.84
C ARG A 725 32.89 -26.29 37.28
N ALA A 726 33.39 -27.48 36.94
CA ALA A 726 32.82 -28.74 37.40
C ALA A 726 32.93 -28.89 38.93
N THR A 727 34.09 -28.52 39.50
CA THR A 727 34.34 -28.50 40.94
C THR A 727 34.47 -27.05 41.43
N SER A 728 33.69 -26.70 42.45
CA SER A 728 33.74 -25.36 43.05
C SER A 728 34.93 -25.24 44.00
N ARG A 729 35.70 -24.16 43.90
CA ARG A 729 36.77 -23.83 44.84
C ARG A 729 36.24 -23.16 46.11
N ALA A 730 34.96 -22.85 46.19
CA ALA A 730 34.35 -22.18 47.32
C ALA A 730 32.95 -22.73 47.64
N SER A 731 32.57 -22.68 48.91
CA SER A 731 31.23 -23.03 49.39
C SER A 731 30.65 -21.94 50.27
N PHE A 732 29.34 -21.72 50.20
CA PHE A 732 28.67 -20.83 51.13
C PHE A 732 28.63 -21.44 52.54
N ILE A 733 28.73 -20.57 53.55
CA ILE A 733 28.62 -20.98 54.95
C ILE A 733 27.13 -21.08 55.30
N SER A 734 26.66 -22.30 55.57
CA SER A 734 25.30 -22.62 56.02
C SER A 734 25.30 -23.11 57.47
N LYS A 735 24.20 -22.87 58.20
CA LYS A 735 23.96 -23.40 59.56
C LYS A 735 23.81 -24.93 59.57
N ASP A 736 23.43 -25.53 58.45
CA ASP A 736 23.13 -26.96 58.33
C ASP A 736 24.36 -27.81 57.93
N LEU A 737 25.58 -27.26 58.00
CA LEU A 737 26.85 -27.90 57.61
C LEU A 737 26.93 -28.41 56.15
N LYS A 738 25.89 -28.18 55.33
CA LYS A 738 25.91 -28.46 53.89
C LYS A 738 26.77 -27.42 53.17
N ASN A 739 27.84 -27.89 52.53
CA ASN A 739 28.71 -27.06 51.69
C ASN A 739 28.08 -26.88 50.31
N ASP A 740 27.13 -25.95 50.20
CA ASP A 740 26.48 -25.66 48.94
C ASP A 740 27.23 -24.61 48.12
N ARG A 741 27.40 -24.89 46.82
CA ARG A 741 27.99 -23.95 45.84
C ARG A 741 27.02 -22.85 45.40
N ARG A 742 25.73 -23.01 45.72
CA ARG A 742 24.62 -22.17 45.30
C ARG A 742 23.80 -21.76 46.52
N THR A 743 23.42 -20.50 46.59
CA THR A 743 22.47 -20.00 47.58
C THR A 743 21.36 -19.21 46.88
N THR A 744 20.14 -19.35 47.36
CA THR A 744 18.95 -18.68 46.83
C THR A 744 18.27 -17.94 47.97
N GLU A 745 17.91 -16.70 47.74
CA GLU A 745 17.32 -15.82 48.75
C GLU A 745 16.13 -15.05 48.15
N LYS A 746 15.22 -14.65 49.03
CA LYS A 746 14.04 -13.86 48.68
C LYS A 746 14.00 -12.60 49.53
N PHE A 747 13.68 -11.47 48.91
CA PHE A 747 13.47 -10.21 49.60
C PHE A 747 12.47 -9.37 48.82
N THR A 748 11.87 -8.40 49.50
CA THR A 748 10.98 -7.40 48.88
C THR A 748 11.74 -6.09 48.79
N ILE A 749 11.66 -5.42 47.65
CA ILE A 749 12.26 -4.10 47.41
C ILE A 749 11.16 -3.11 47.03
N MET A 750 11.33 -1.85 47.42
CA MET A 750 10.41 -0.76 47.08
C MET A 750 11.05 0.12 46.02
N ASP A 751 10.23 0.81 45.23
CA ASP A 751 10.72 1.76 44.24
C ASP A 751 11.61 2.85 44.86
N GLY A 752 12.70 3.18 44.16
CA GLY A 752 13.69 4.16 44.58
C GLY A 752 14.60 3.69 45.74
N THR A 753 14.44 2.48 46.27
CA THR A 753 15.26 1.98 47.37
C THR A 753 16.43 1.12 46.90
N LYS A 754 17.42 1.00 47.79
CA LYS A 754 18.60 0.16 47.60
C LYS A 754 18.70 -0.84 48.74
N GLU A 755 18.56 -2.12 48.41
CA GLU A 755 18.68 -3.22 49.36
C GLU A 755 20.02 -3.94 49.17
N CYS A 756 20.75 -4.11 50.28
CA CYS A 756 22.06 -4.77 50.26
C CYS A 756 22.05 -5.98 51.19
N MET A 757 22.47 -7.12 50.65
CA MET A 757 22.62 -8.36 51.40
C MET A 757 24.06 -8.79 51.43
N GLN A 758 24.45 -9.39 52.54
CA GLN A 758 25.79 -9.88 52.75
C GLN A 758 25.78 -11.41 52.88
N LYS A 759 26.65 -12.07 52.14
CA LYS A 759 26.90 -13.51 52.25
C LYS A 759 28.38 -13.74 52.47
N THR A 760 28.70 -14.82 53.17
CA THR A 760 30.07 -15.24 53.40
C THR A 760 30.26 -16.61 52.77
N PHE A 761 31.32 -16.75 51.98
CA PHE A 761 31.74 -18.04 51.45
C PHE A 761 33.17 -18.34 51.87
N MET A 762 33.46 -19.63 51.98
CA MET A 762 34.76 -20.15 52.40
C MET A 762 35.44 -20.80 51.20
N MET A 763 36.74 -20.54 51.05
CA MET A 763 37.57 -21.23 50.06
C MET A 763 37.84 -22.69 50.47
N SER A 764 37.92 -23.61 49.52
CA SER A 764 38.32 -24.99 49.79
C SER A 764 39.81 -25.04 50.15
N ALA A 765 40.16 -25.77 51.21
CA ALA A 765 41.53 -25.87 51.71
C ALA A 765 42.48 -26.70 50.80
N SER A 766 41.93 -27.47 49.85
CA SER A 766 42.72 -28.26 48.90
C SER A 766 42.63 -27.67 47.49
N LEU A 767 43.62 -26.87 47.10
CA LEU A 767 43.95 -26.69 45.69
C LEU A 767 44.52 -28.02 45.21
N GLN A 768 43.70 -28.86 44.56
CA GLN A 768 44.21 -29.99 43.80
C GLN A 768 45.02 -29.39 42.64
N LEU A 769 46.34 -29.33 42.80
CA LEU A 769 47.27 -29.17 41.69
C LEU A 769 47.01 -30.32 40.72
N CYS A 770 46.28 -30.08 39.64
CA CYS A 770 46.40 -30.91 38.46
C CYS A 770 47.77 -30.60 37.83
N PHE A 771 48.80 -31.26 38.34
CA PHE A 771 49.90 -31.68 37.48
C PHE A 771 49.34 -32.76 36.56
N LEU A 772 49.16 -32.43 35.30
CA LEU A 772 49.10 -33.41 34.22
C LEU A 772 50.05 -32.93 33.14
N THR A 773 51.33 -33.24 33.37
CA THR A 773 52.24 -33.62 32.30
C THR A 773 51.70 -34.91 31.68
N CYS A 774 51.28 -34.87 30.42
CA CYS A 774 51.65 -35.81 29.35
C CYS A 774 50.85 -35.54 28.06
N THR A 775 51.64 -35.26 27.01
CA THR A 775 51.38 -35.21 25.55
C THR A 775 50.31 -34.27 25.02
#